data_AF-A0A1B9IGK0-F1
#
_entry.id   AF-A0A1B9IGK0-F1
#
_cell.length_a   1.000
_cell.length_b   1.000
_cell.length_c   1.000
_cell.angle_alpha   90.00
_cell.angle_beta   90.00
_cell.angle_gamma   90.00
#
_symmetry.space_group_name_H-M   'P 1'
#
loop_
_entity.id
_entity.type
_entity.pdbx_description
1 polymer ?
#
loop_
_entity_poly.entity_id
_entity_poly.type
_entity_poly.pdbx_seq_one_letter_code
_entity_poly.pdbx_strand_id
1 'polypeptide(L)'
;MSGRDARDRAPRVKNRAPAAVQITAEQLLREAQERQEPSIQAPKQRVQDLEELSEFQGRKRNEFEGRIRYSRDSIRAWIKYAQWESSQNEFERARSVFERALDVDPRSTELWLKYTDMELKARNINHARNLYDRAVTLLPRVDALWYKYVYLEELLLNVPGARQIFERWMQWEPNDKAWQSYIKLEERYNELDRASAIYERWIGVRPIPKNWVIWAKFEEDRGQPDKAREVFQTALEFFGDEEEQVEKAQQVFAAFARMETRLKEYERARVIYKFALARLPRSKSASLYAAYTKFEKQHGDRAKVELTVLGKRRIQYEEELAYDGTNYDAWFSLARLEEDAYRADKEDGEDVEPTRVREVYERAVANVPPALEKRYWRRYIYLWLQYAAFEEIDTKDFGRARDVYKAAIKLVPHKTFTFAKLWLAYAYFETRQLDVTAARKVLGAGIGMCPKPKLFSGYIELEMRLREFDRVRTLYEKFLTYDPSLSSAWIQWTQVESAVEDFERVRAIFELAVQQALDMPEIVWKAYIDFESGEGERERARSLYERLLERTSHVKVYISYALMEVSVLGGGEDEDGNEIEGEAGDPELARAVFARGYKDLRAKGEKEDRALLLESWKSFEEQHGSPEDLAKVEEMMPTTRKRWRKAEDGSDTLEEYWDLIFPDDERDANPTSFRFFQAAQQWAAQRGGDEGEGGLSYDLPSDSDEEEDEDEGEKDAEAMDEDD
;
A
#
# COMPACT_ATOMS: atom_id res chain seq x y z
N MET A 1 -37.76 14.88 76.14
CA MET A 1 -38.85 13.93 76.45
C MET A 1 -39.35 13.40 75.10
N SER A 2 -39.28 12.13 74.71
CA SER A 2 -39.34 10.86 75.42
C SER A 2 -38.28 9.91 74.84
N GLY A 3 -37.45 9.34 75.71
CA GLY A 3 -36.53 8.27 75.33
C GLY A 3 -37.31 6.99 75.13
N ARG A 4 -37.45 6.54 73.89
CA ARG A 4 -37.83 5.15 73.59
C ARG A 4 -36.56 4.32 73.51
N ASP A 5 -36.54 3.28 74.33
CA ASP A 5 -35.47 2.30 74.51
C ASP A 5 -35.01 1.70 73.16
N ALA A 6 -33.71 1.56 72.96
CA ALA A 6 -33.13 1.11 71.69
C ALA A 6 -33.43 -0.37 71.36
N ARG A 7 -34.00 -1.10 72.32
CA ARG A 7 -34.30 -2.54 72.26
C ARG A 7 -35.64 -2.88 71.61
N ASP A 8 -36.54 -1.90 71.46
CA ASP A 8 -37.86 -2.06 70.82
C ASP A 8 -37.88 -1.72 69.32
N ARG A 9 -36.71 -1.44 68.73
CA ARG A 9 -36.62 -1.37 67.27
C ARG A 9 -36.50 -2.79 66.74
N ALA A 10 -37.60 -3.31 66.19
CA ALA A 10 -37.58 -4.55 65.40
C ALA A 10 -36.34 -4.56 64.48
N PRO A 11 -35.61 -5.68 64.37
CA PRO A 11 -34.39 -5.73 63.58
C PRO A 11 -34.74 -5.27 62.16
N ARG A 12 -34.24 -4.10 61.76
CA ARG A 12 -34.44 -3.61 60.39
C ARG A 12 -33.80 -4.65 59.48
N VAL A 13 -34.62 -5.42 58.78
CA VAL A 13 -34.16 -6.36 57.76
C VAL A 13 -33.39 -5.53 56.74
N LYS A 14 -32.06 -5.59 56.79
CA LYS A 14 -31.20 -4.86 55.86
C LYS A 14 -31.29 -5.59 54.54
N ASN A 15 -31.87 -4.93 53.54
CA ASN A 15 -31.85 -5.44 52.19
C ASN A 15 -30.38 -5.50 51.72
N ARG A 16 -29.87 -6.71 51.47
CA ARG A 16 -28.51 -6.95 50.96
C ARG A 16 -28.48 -7.01 49.43
N ALA A 17 -29.60 -6.68 48.77
CA ALA A 17 -29.61 -6.50 47.33
C ALA A 17 -28.56 -5.44 46.94
N PRO A 18 -27.88 -5.60 45.79
CA PRO A 18 -26.95 -4.61 45.30
C PRO A 18 -27.66 -3.25 45.18
N ALA A 19 -27.06 -2.21 45.76
CA ALA A 19 -27.60 -0.86 45.66
C ALA A 19 -27.61 -0.43 44.18
N ALA A 20 -28.73 0.14 43.72
CA ALA A 20 -28.90 0.58 42.34
C ALA A 20 -27.88 1.67 41.92
N VAL A 21 -27.37 2.43 42.90
CA VAL A 21 -26.30 3.41 42.71
C VAL A 21 -25.15 3.01 43.63
N GLN A 22 -23.99 2.72 43.03
CA GLN A 22 -22.76 2.49 43.78
C GLN A 22 -22.15 3.85 44.11
N ILE A 23 -21.84 4.09 45.39
CA ILE A 23 -21.19 5.33 45.83
C ILE A 23 -19.82 5.39 45.17
N THR A 24 -19.60 6.38 44.32
CA THR A 24 -18.32 6.59 43.64
C THR A 24 -17.45 7.55 44.44
N ALA A 25 -16.13 7.53 44.20
CA ALA A 25 -15.21 8.47 44.83
C ALA A 25 -15.56 9.95 44.50
N GLU A 26 -16.11 10.20 43.31
CA GLU A 26 -16.60 11.52 42.90
C GLU A 26 -17.71 12.03 43.83
N GLN A 27 -18.67 11.16 44.18
CA GLN A 27 -19.79 11.53 45.02
C GLN A 27 -19.34 11.92 46.44
N LEU A 28 -18.33 11.23 46.97
CA LEU A 28 -17.72 11.56 48.26
C LEU A 28 -16.96 12.89 48.23
N LEU A 29 -16.21 13.17 47.15
CA LEU A 29 -15.49 14.45 47.00
C LEU A 29 -16.46 15.63 46.85
N ARG A 30 -17.58 15.44 46.13
CA ARG A 30 -18.63 16.43 45.99
C ARG A 30 -19.29 16.75 47.33
N GLU A 31 -19.66 15.72 48.08
CA GLU A 31 -20.28 15.89 49.39
C GLU A 31 -19.29 16.51 50.41
N ALA A 32 -18.01 16.18 50.33
CA ALA A 32 -16.96 16.81 51.14
C ALA A 32 -16.79 18.31 50.84
N GLN A 33 -16.85 18.69 49.56
CA GLN A 33 -16.79 20.10 49.15
C GLN A 33 -18.03 20.88 49.61
N GLU A 34 -19.22 20.30 49.50
CA GLU A 34 -20.48 20.91 49.96
C GLU A 34 -20.55 21.08 51.47
N ARG A 35 -19.87 20.21 52.23
CA ARG A 35 -19.76 20.29 53.69
C ARG A 35 -18.61 21.15 54.18
N GLN A 36 -17.77 21.69 53.30
CA GLN A 36 -16.69 22.57 53.71
C GLN A 36 -17.29 23.87 54.28
N GLU A 37 -17.11 24.10 55.58
CA GLU A 37 -17.57 25.33 56.22
C GLU A 37 -16.94 26.55 55.54
N PRO A 38 -17.71 27.58 55.19
CA PRO A 38 -17.16 28.77 54.59
C PRO A 38 -16.20 29.45 55.57
N SER A 39 -15.04 29.87 55.09
CA SER A 39 -14.09 30.64 55.90
C SER A 39 -14.77 31.85 56.52
N ILE A 40 -14.62 32.05 57.83
CA ILE A 40 -15.21 33.18 58.57
C ILE A 40 -14.73 34.50 57.93
N GLN A 41 -15.65 35.23 57.30
CA GLN A 41 -15.36 36.55 56.75
C GLN A 41 -15.42 37.59 57.87
N ALA A 42 -14.38 38.41 58.01
CA ALA A 42 -14.37 39.51 58.97
C ALA A 42 -15.52 40.50 58.66
N PRO A 43 -16.16 41.10 59.69
CA PRO A 43 -17.22 42.07 59.48
C PRO A 43 -16.71 43.31 58.72
N LYS A 44 -17.53 43.85 57.83
CA LYS A 44 -17.20 45.06 57.06
C LYS A 44 -17.17 46.28 57.99
N GLN A 45 -15.99 46.70 58.43
CA GLN A 45 -15.78 47.94 59.17
C GLN A 45 -15.72 49.13 58.19
N ARG A 46 -16.47 50.22 58.47
CA ARG A 46 -16.34 51.50 57.77
C ARG A 46 -15.37 52.39 58.55
N VAL A 47 -14.38 52.95 57.86
CA VAL A 47 -13.42 53.90 58.43
C VAL A 47 -14.03 55.29 58.33
N GLN A 48 -14.24 55.96 59.46
CA GLN A 48 -14.91 57.28 59.51
C GLN A 48 -13.90 58.42 59.67
N ASP A 49 -12.89 58.23 60.51
CA ASP A 49 -11.95 59.28 60.89
C ASP A 49 -10.51 59.01 60.43
N LEU A 50 -9.69 60.08 60.37
CA LEU A 50 -8.26 59.98 60.05
C LEU A 50 -7.49 59.15 61.10
N GLU A 51 -7.90 59.20 62.36
CA GLU A 51 -7.31 58.39 63.43
C GLU A 51 -7.60 56.91 63.19
N GLU A 52 -8.85 56.53 62.92
CA GLU A 52 -9.23 55.15 62.57
C GLU A 52 -8.54 54.66 61.28
N LEU A 53 -8.34 55.56 60.31
CA LEU A 53 -7.57 55.27 59.10
C LEU A 53 -6.10 54.99 59.44
N SER A 54 -5.49 55.79 60.31
CA SER A 54 -4.11 55.59 60.76
C SER A 54 -3.93 54.28 61.53
N GLU A 55 -4.89 53.90 62.36
CA GLU A 55 -4.89 52.62 63.08
C GLU A 55 -5.09 51.44 62.13
N PHE A 56 -5.99 51.57 61.15
CA PHE A 56 -6.18 50.57 60.11
C PHE A 56 -4.90 50.39 59.29
N GLN A 57 -4.28 51.50 58.89
CA GLN A 57 -3.00 51.48 58.19
C GLN A 57 -1.90 50.86 59.05
N GLY A 58 -1.80 51.21 60.33
CA GLY A 58 -0.82 50.65 61.26
C GLY A 58 -0.98 49.14 61.44
N ARG A 59 -2.21 48.65 61.60
CA ARG A 59 -2.52 47.21 61.68
C ARG A 59 -2.12 46.49 60.38
N LYS A 60 -2.47 47.05 59.22
CA LYS A 60 -2.13 46.47 57.92
C LYS A 60 -0.64 46.50 57.62
N ARG A 61 0.07 47.57 57.96
CA ARG A 61 1.54 47.65 57.88
C ARG A 61 2.19 46.58 58.74
N ASN A 62 1.74 46.42 59.99
CA ASN A 62 2.27 45.39 60.87
C ASN A 62 2.00 43.97 60.34
N GLU A 63 0.84 43.74 59.71
CA GLU A 63 0.51 42.47 59.03
C GLU A 63 1.46 42.22 57.85
N PHE A 64 1.69 43.21 56.98
CA PHE A 64 2.58 43.09 55.82
C PHE A 64 4.05 42.98 56.22
N GLU A 65 4.54 43.82 57.14
CA GLU A 65 5.90 43.75 57.68
C GLU A 65 6.13 42.48 58.49
N GLY A 66 5.10 41.96 59.17
CA GLY A 66 5.12 40.63 59.78
C GLY A 66 5.32 39.54 58.72
N ARG A 67 4.51 39.55 57.66
CA ARG A 67 4.65 38.61 56.54
C ARG A 67 6.00 38.70 55.86
N ILE A 68 6.51 39.89 55.63
CA ILE A 68 7.83 40.12 55.02
C ILE A 68 8.94 39.65 55.94
N ARG A 69 8.82 39.83 57.26
CA ARG A 69 9.79 39.29 58.23
C ARG A 69 9.85 37.77 58.20
N TYR A 70 8.70 37.09 58.12
CA TYR A 70 8.65 35.63 58.03
C TYR A 70 9.01 35.08 56.65
N SER A 71 8.71 35.82 55.58
CA SER A 71 8.89 35.40 54.18
C SER A 71 9.60 36.49 53.37
N ARG A 72 10.86 36.77 53.73
CA ARG A 72 11.66 37.84 53.12
C ARG A 72 11.84 37.64 51.61
N ASP A 73 11.94 36.40 51.15
CA ASP A 73 12.20 36.07 49.74
C ASP A 73 10.94 36.10 48.87
N SER A 74 9.75 36.25 49.47
CA SER A 74 8.49 36.25 48.74
C SER A 74 8.22 37.59 48.07
N ILE A 75 8.64 37.72 46.80
CA ILE A 75 8.43 38.92 45.97
C ILE A 75 6.94 39.32 45.91
N ARG A 76 6.03 38.33 45.88
CA ARG A 76 4.57 38.60 45.88
C ARG A 76 4.10 39.30 47.14
N ALA A 77 4.71 39.03 48.30
CA ALA A 77 4.37 39.71 49.55
C ALA A 77 4.79 41.18 49.50
N TRP A 78 5.99 41.46 48.98
CA TRP A 78 6.48 42.81 48.73
C TRP A 78 5.61 43.58 47.74
N ILE A 79 5.27 42.97 46.59
CA ILE A 79 4.41 43.61 45.58
C ILE A 79 3.03 43.94 46.16
N LYS A 80 2.41 43.02 46.91
CA LYS A 80 1.10 43.27 47.53
C LYS A 80 1.16 44.41 48.56
N TYR A 81 2.22 44.48 49.35
CA TYR A 81 2.40 45.56 50.32
C TYR A 81 2.58 46.91 49.61
N ALA A 82 3.44 46.97 48.61
CA ALA A 82 3.70 48.19 47.85
C ALA A 82 2.48 48.66 47.04
N GLN A 83 1.70 47.74 46.46
CA GLN A 83 0.42 48.06 45.81
C GLN A 83 -0.63 48.58 46.79
N TRP A 84 -0.65 48.03 48.02
CA TRP A 84 -1.54 48.52 49.06
C TRP A 84 -1.16 49.95 49.49
N GLU A 85 0.11 50.26 49.71
CA GLU A 85 0.56 51.64 49.98
C GLU A 85 0.24 52.58 48.80
N SER A 86 0.41 52.10 47.55
CA SER A 86 -0.01 52.85 46.35
C SER A 86 -1.52 53.12 46.31
N SER A 87 -2.36 52.22 46.83
CA SER A 87 -3.81 52.44 46.92
C SER A 87 -4.19 53.51 47.95
N GLN A 88 -3.31 53.77 48.93
CA GLN A 88 -3.48 54.80 49.95
C GLN A 88 -2.90 56.16 49.50
N ASN A 89 -2.38 56.27 48.28
CA ASN A 89 -1.65 57.43 47.74
C ASN A 89 -0.37 57.80 48.51
N GLU A 90 0.16 56.89 49.34
CA GLU A 90 1.44 57.08 50.05
C GLU A 90 2.61 56.60 49.18
N PHE A 91 2.88 57.32 48.09
CA PHE A 91 3.87 56.93 47.08
C PHE A 91 5.31 56.89 47.62
N GLU A 92 5.68 57.77 48.55
CA GLU A 92 7.02 57.78 49.15
C GLU A 92 7.32 56.50 49.94
N ARG A 93 6.31 55.99 50.66
CA ARG A 93 6.44 54.71 51.37
C ARG A 93 6.42 53.54 50.40
N ALA A 94 5.56 53.58 49.37
CA ALA A 94 5.58 52.57 48.32
C ALA A 94 6.97 52.48 47.66
N ARG A 95 7.65 53.62 47.38
CA ARG A 95 9.04 53.66 46.91
C ARG A 95 10.00 52.98 47.88
N SER A 96 9.93 53.34 49.16
CA SER A 96 10.77 52.72 50.20
C SER A 96 10.59 51.20 50.25
N VAL A 97 9.35 50.71 50.14
CA VAL A 97 9.04 49.27 50.09
C VAL A 97 9.59 48.62 48.82
N PHE A 98 9.44 49.25 47.66
CA PHE A 98 9.98 48.74 46.40
C PHE A 98 11.51 48.72 46.38
N GLU A 99 12.18 49.75 46.89
CA GLU A 99 13.65 49.79 46.99
C GLU A 99 14.16 48.72 47.97
N ARG A 100 13.50 48.55 49.13
CA ARG A 100 13.81 47.45 50.05
C ARG A 100 13.59 46.08 49.41
N ALA A 101 12.58 45.94 48.56
CA ALA A 101 12.33 44.70 47.84
C ALA A 101 13.40 44.46 46.76
N LEU A 102 13.87 45.50 46.09
CA LEU A 102 14.95 45.45 45.11
C LEU A 102 16.30 45.12 45.77
N ASP A 103 16.54 45.58 47.01
CA ASP A 103 17.72 45.18 47.79
C ASP A 103 17.73 43.67 48.10
N VAL A 104 16.56 43.05 48.19
CA VAL A 104 16.42 41.59 48.42
C VAL A 104 16.59 40.81 47.12
N ASP A 105 15.87 41.20 46.07
CA ASP A 105 16.02 40.58 44.74
C ASP A 105 16.07 41.63 43.62
N PRO A 106 17.28 42.08 43.23
CA PRO A 106 17.44 43.01 42.12
C PRO A 106 17.13 42.41 40.75
N ARG A 107 17.02 41.07 40.63
CA ARG A 107 16.88 40.38 39.33
C ARG A 107 15.43 40.18 38.93
N SER A 108 14.49 40.39 39.84
CA SER A 108 13.07 40.19 39.57
C SER A 108 12.53 41.22 38.58
N THR A 109 12.24 40.77 37.36
CA THR A 109 11.65 41.60 36.29
C THR A 109 10.24 42.08 36.65
N GLU A 110 9.46 41.24 37.33
CA GLU A 110 8.11 41.58 37.79
C GLU A 110 8.15 42.75 38.78
N LEU A 111 9.13 42.77 39.68
CA LEU A 111 9.28 43.83 40.67
C LEU A 111 9.59 45.18 40.02
N TRP A 112 10.55 45.21 39.08
CA TRP A 112 10.86 46.42 38.29
C TRP A 112 9.64 46.93 37.54
N LEU A 113 8.91 46.06 36.85
CA LEU A 113 7.70 46.43 36.10
C LEU A 113 6.60 46.98 36.99
N LYS A 114 6.34 46.36 38.15
CA LYS A 114 5.33 46.87 39.10
C LYS A 114 5.75 48.19 39.73
N TYR A 115 7.03 48.39 39.97
CA TYR A 115 7.54 49.65 40.50
C TYR A 115 7.43 50.77 39.46
N THR A 116 7.84 50.53 38.21
CA THR A 116 7.67 51.50 37.12
C THR A 116 6.20 51.80 36.83
N ASP A 117 5.32 50.79 36.83
CA ASP A 117 3.87 50.98 36.64
C ASP A 117 3.27 51.88 37.73
N MET A 118 3.75 51.77 38.98
CA MET A 118 3.32 52.61 40.08
C MET A 118 3.70 54.08 39.85
N GLU A 119 4.94 54.35 39.44
CA GLU A 119 5.41 55.71 39.16
C GLU A 119 4.73 56.34 37.95
N LEU A 120 4.43 55.54 36.92
CA LEU A 120 3.65 55.96 35.76
C LEU A 120 2.21 56.32 36.16
N LYS A 121 1.57 55.53 37.04
CA LYS A 121 0.24 55.88 37.60
C LYS A 121 0.28 57.14 38.43
N ALA A 122 1.36 57.35 39.19
CA ALA A 122 1.59 58.57 39.97
C ALA A 122 2.00 59.77 39.10
N ARG A 123 2.10 59.61 37.77
CA ARG A 123 2.51 60.63 36.79
C ARG A 123 3.93 61.18 36.98
N ASN A 124 4.79 60.46 37.70
CA ASN A 124 6.19 60.84 37.94
C ASN A 124 7.09 60.31 36.82
N ILE A 125 7.05 60.97 35.66
CA ILE A 125 7.75 60.51 34.44
C ILE A 125 9.27 60.46 34.63
N ASN A 126 9.87 61.46 35.26
CA ASN A 126 11.33 61.50 35.45
C ASN A 126 11.81 60.39 36.38
N HIS A 127 11.05 60.07 37.43
CA HIS A 127 11.39 58.95 38.31
C HIS A 127 11.25 57.62 37.57
N ALA A 128 10.21 57.47 36.75
CA ALA A 128 10.05 56.29 35.90
C ALA A 128 11.21 56.14 34.89
N ARG A 129 11.71 57.23 34.28
CA ARG A 129 12.89 57.21 33.39
C ARG A 129 14.15 56.76 34.12
N ASN A 130 14.43 57.34 35.27
CA ASN A 130 15.58 56.95 36.09
C ASN A 130 15.48 55.48 36.49
N LEU A 131 14.27 55.01 36.79
CA LEU A 131 14.02 53.63 37.17
C LEU A 131 14.21 52.66 36.00
N TYR A 132 13.71 52.99 34.81
CA TYR A 132 13.94 52.21 33.59
C TYR A 132 15.42 52.20 33.20
N ASP A 133 16.11 53.34 33.26
CA ASP A 133 17.54 53.41 32.95
C ASP A 133 18.35 52.54 33.92
N ARG A 134 18.05 52.61 35.23
CA ARG A 134 18.65 51.73 36.23
C ARG A 134 18.32 50.26 35.97
N ALA A 135 17.08 49.93 35.66
CA ALA A 135 16.62 48.56 35.40
C ALA A 135 17.32 47.96 34.18
N VAL A 136 17.44 48.74 33.10
CA VAL A 136 18.11 48.35 31.86
C VAL A 136 19.62 48.19 32.07
N THR A 137 20.24 49.04 32.88
CA THR A 137 21.67 48.94 33.20
C THR A 137 21.99 47.72 34.06
N LEU A 138 21.09 47.34 34.98
CA LEU A 138 21.25 46.15 35.83
C LEU A 138 20.87 44.84 35.12
N LEU A 139 19.84 44.88 34.27
CA LEU A 139 19.26 43.72 33.58
C LEU A 139 19.22 43.93 32.05
N PRO A 140 20.38 44.08 31.37
CA PRO A 140 20.42 44.38 29.94
C PRO A 140 19.89 43.25 29.05
N ARG A 141 19.84 42.01 29.54
CA ARG A 141 19.34 40.84 28.78
C ARG A 141 17.82 40.67 28.78
N VAL A 142 17.09 41.49 29.56
CA VAL A 142 15.63 41.35 29.68
C VAL A 142 14.96 42.29 28.68
N ASP A 143 14.60 41.72 27.53
CA ASP A 143 13.95 42.46 26.42
C ASP A 143 12.68 43.21 26.85
N ALA A 144 11.90 42.65 27.79
CA ALA A 144 10.65 43.25 28.27
C ALA A 144 10.84 44.66 28.88
N LEU A 145 11.97 44.91 29.56
CA LEU A 145 12.27 46.20 30.16
C LEU A 145 12.61 47.24 29.08
N TRP A 146 13.40 46.84 28.08
CA TRP A 146 13.72 47.68 26.93
C TRP A 146 12.48 48.07 26.13
N TYR A 147 11.60 47.11 25.84
CA TYR A 147 10.34 47.38 25.15
C TYR A 147 9.47 48.40 25.89
N LYS A 148 9.33 48.24 27.21
CA LYS A 148 8.54 49.16 28.05
C LYS A 148 9.17 50.54 28.13
N TYR A 149 10.50 50.61 28.16
CA TYR A 149 11.21 51.89 28.19
C TYR A 149 11.10 52.64 26.87
N VAL A 150 11.33 51.96 25.74
CA VAL A 150 11.10 52.52 24.40
C VAL A 150 9.65 52.97 24.24
N TYR A 151 8.70 52.13 24.62
CA TYR A 151 7.28 52.45 24.51
C TYR A 151 6.90 53.68 25.33
N LEU A 152 7.49 53.86 26.52
CA LEU A 152 7.31 55.07 27.31
C LEU A 152 7.80 56.32 26.56
N GLU A 153 9.01 56.31 26.00
CA GLU A 153 9.52 57.47 25.25
C GLU A 153 8.74 57.72 23.95
N GLU A 154 8.25 56.67 23.29
CA GLU A 154 7.38 56.77 22.11
C GLU A 154 6.03 57.41 22.47
N LEU A 155 5.42 57.04 23.59
CA LEU A 155 4.19 57.67 24.11
C LEU A 155 4.40 59.16 24.45
N LEU A 156 5.61 59.53 24.89
CA LEU A 156 5.98 60.91 25.16
C LEU A 156 6.41 61.67 23.89
N LEU A 157 6.34 61.02 22.71
CA LEU A 157 6.76 61.54 21.41
C LEU A 157 8.25 61.98 21.36
N ASN A 158 9.07 61.43 22.25
CA ASN A 158 10.51 61.68 22.28
C ASN A 158 11.24 60.68 21.38
N VAL A 159 11.09 60.85 20.06
CA VAL A 159 11.69 59.96 19.04
C VAL A 159 13.22 59.90 19.13
N PRO A 160 13.96 61.02 19.32
CA PRO A 160 15.42 60.95 19.50
C PRO A 160 15.83 60.16 20.75
N GLY A 161 15.08 60.28 21.85
CA GLY A 161 15.31 59.49 23.07
C GLY A 161 15.07 58.00 22.84
N ALA A 162 13.96 57.64 22.19
CA ALA A 162 13.66 56.25 21.83
C ALA A 162 14.75 55.64 20.95
N ARG A 163 15.28 56.39 19.97
CA ARG A 163 16.42 55.96 19.13
C ARG A 163 17.68 55.74 19.94
N GLN A 164 18.01 56.65 20.86
CA GLN A 164 19.18 56.49 21.73
C GLN A 164 19.08 55.23 22.61
N ILE A 165 17.87 54.92 23.10
CA ILE A 165 17.61 53.69 23.86
C ILE A 165 17.80 52.47 22.96
N PHE A 166 17.27 52.48 21.73
CA PHE A 166 17.49 51.40 20.78
C PHE A 166 18.97 51.22 20.43
N GLU A 167 19.72 52.30 20.18
CA GLU A 167 21.16 52.21 19.89
C GLU A 167 21.93 51.63 21.09
N ARG A 168 21.59 52.03 22.33
CA ARG A 168 22.13 51.39 23.55
C ARG A 168 21.72 49.92 23.65
N TRP A 169 20.53 49.56 23.22
CA TRP A 169 20.06 48.18 23.24
C TRP A 169 20.82 47.32 22.22
N MET A 170 21.07 47.85 21.02
CA MET A 170 21.78 47.15 19.95
C MET A 170 23.25 46.88 20.27
N GLN A 171 23.87 47.69 21.15
CA GLN A 171 25.21 47.40 21.68
C GLN A 171 25.30 46.06 22.43
N TRP A 172 24.17 45.54 22.93
CA TRP A 172 24.10 44.25 23.62
C TRP A 172 23.75 43.07 22.70
N GLU A 173 23.65 43.30 21.39
CA GLU A 173 23.32 42.29 20.38
C GLU A 173 22.07 41.43 20.73
N PRO A 174 20.90 42.09 20.89
CA PRO A 174 19.69 41.45 21.36
C PRO A 174 19.06 40.52 20.31
N ASN A 175 18.02 39.80 20.72
CA ASN A 175 17.29 38.85 19.86
C ASN A 175 16.71 39.52 18.60
N ASP A 176 16.45 38.73 17.56
CA ASP A 176 15.89 39.17 16.27
C ASP A 176 14.64 40.07 16.40
N LYS A 177 13.80 39.82 17.42
CA LYS A 177 12.60 40.62 17.68
C LYS A 177 12.91 42.06 18.09
N ALA A 178 14.06 42.31 18.72
CA ALA A 178 14.50 43.64 19.10
C ALA A 178 14.85 44.46 17.86
N TRP A 179 15.65 43.88 16.96
CA TRP A 179 16.00 44.48 15.66
C TRP A 179 14.76 44.78 14.82
N GLN A 180 13.84 43.81 14.69
CA GLN A 180 12.57 44.02 13.98
C GLN A 180 11.72 45.14 14.61
N SER A 181 11.72 45.28 15.93
CA SER A 181 10.97 46.34 16.60
C SER A 181 11.57 47.73 16.36
N TYR A 182 12.89 47.80 16.22
CA TYR A 182 13.59 49.05 15.89
C TYR A 182 13.33 49.45 14.43
N ILE A 183 13.40 48.48 13.51
CA ILE A 183 13.02 48.68 12.11
C ILE A 183 11.58 49.17 12.00
N LYS A 184 10.63 48.49 12.69
CA LYS A 184 9.23 48.91 12.71
C LYS A 184 9.02 50.31 13.28
N LEU A 185 9.87 50.76 14.21
CA LEU A 185 9.82 52.15 14.70
C LEU A 185 10.20 53.11 13.57
N GLU A 186 11.30 52.87 12.86
CA GLU A 186 11.72 53.72 11.75
C GLU A 186 10.75 53.66 10.56
N GLU A 187 10.12 52.50 10.29
CA GLU A 187 9.03 52.37 9.33
C GLU A 187 7.81 53.24 9.71
N ARG A 188 7.43 53.28 10.99
CA ARG A 188 6.33 54.15 11.48
C ARG A 188 6.61 55.63 11.24
N TYR A 189 7.89 56.03 11.30
CA TYR A 189 8.32 57.41 11.06
C TYR A 189 8.78 57.68 9.62
N ASN A 190 8.66 56.70 8.72
CA ASN A 190 9.04 56.79 7.30
C ASN A 190 10.54 57.09 7.05
N GLU A 191 11.42 56.69 7.95
CA GLU A 191 12.87 56.86 7.83
C GLU A 191 13.51 55.59 7.23
N LEU A 192 13.16 55.31 5.97
CA LEU A 192 13.50 54.05 5.29
C LEU A 192 15.01 53.85 5.06
N ASP A 193 15.77 54.92 4.89
CA ASP A 193 17.24 54.83 4.75
C ASP A 193 17.93 54.36 6.03
N ARG A 194 17.42 54.79 7.19
CA ARG A 194 17.93 54.32 8.48
C ARG A 194 17.53 52.88 8.73
N ALA A 195 16.30 52.51 8.37
CA ALA A 195 15.86 51.12 8.43
C ALA A 195 16.78 50.20 7.62
N SER A 196 17.16 50.59 6.40
CA SER A 196 18.12 49.86 5.56
C SER A 196 19.50 49.71 6.24
N ALA A 197 20.05 50.78 6.81
CA ALA A 197 21.29 50.71 7.58
C ALA A 197 21.18 49.82 8.84
N ILE A 198 20.01 49.75 9.46
CA ILE A 198 19.74 48.85 10.59
C ILE A 198 19.70 47.39 10.12
N TYR A 199 19.14 47.10 8.95
CA TYR A 199 19.16 45.76 8.36
C TYR A 199 20.58 45.29 8.05
N GLU A 200 21.42 46.15 7.49
CA GLU A 200 22.86 45.85 7.25
C GLU A 200 23.57 45.49 8.56
N ARG A 201 23.37 46.29 9.62
CA ARG A 201 23.93 45.99 10.95
C ARG A 201 23.37 44.70 11.53
N TRP A 202 22.07 44.46 11.39
CA TRP A 202 21.41 43.27 11.93
C TRP A 202 21.98 41.99 11.31
N ILE A 203 22.24 42.01 10.00
CA ILE A 203 22.88 40.90 9.29
C ILE A 203 24.34 40.72 9.71
N GLY A 204 25.08 41.82 9.87
CA GLY A 204 26.46 41.77 10.37
C GLY A 204 26.59 41.10 11.74
N VAL A 205 25.59 41.26 12.61
CA VAL A 205 25.55 40.61 13.94
C VAL A 205 25.00 39.18 13.86
N ARG A 206 23.93 38.96 13.08
CA ARG A 206 23.28 37.64 12.94
C ARG A 206 23.01 37.28 11.49
N PRO A 207 23.95 36.58 10.83
CA PRO A 207 23.80 36.10 9.46
C PRO A 207 22.86 34.88 9.36
N ILE A 208 21.56 35.09 9.60
CA ILE A 208 20.53 34.05 9.45
C ILE A 208 19.84 34.26 8.09
N PRO A 209 19.67 33.22 7.24
CA PRO A 209 19.00 33.33 5.93
C PRO A 209 17.65 34.02 5.98
N LYS A 210 16.88 33.74 7.03
CA LYS A 210 15.57 34.36 7.25
C LYS A 210 15.66 35.89 7.34
N ASN A 211 16.72 36.42 7.95
CA ASN A 211 16.93 37.86 8.10
C ASN A 211 17.23 38.50 6.74
N TRP A 212 18.05 37.84 5.91
CA TRP A 212 18.30 38.25 4.52
C TRP A 212 17.02 38.30 3.68
N VAL A 213 16.16 37.28 3.80
CA VAL A 213 14.87 37.24 3.09
C VAL A 213 13.93 38.36 3.55
N ILE A 214 13.91 38.66 4.85
CA ILE A 214 13.09 39.76 5.38
C ILE A 214 13.63 41.12 4.89
N TRP A 215 14.96 41.31 4.89
CA TRP A 215 15.56 42.55 4.39
C TRP A 215 15.29 42.74 2.90
N ALA A 216 15.49 41.70 2.09
CA ALA A 216 15.22 41.79 0.66
C ALA A 216 13.74 42.05 0.36
N LYS A 217 12.82 41.47 1.15
CA LYS A 217 11.39 41.79 1.04
C LYS A 217 11.09 43.24 1.42
N PHE A 218 11.77 43.78 2.43
CA PHE A 218 11.64 45.19 2.80
C PHE A 218 12.12 46.12 1.67
N GLU A 219 13.26 45.84 1.04
CA GLU A 219 13.76 46.64 -0.10
C GLU A 219 12.86 46.50 -1.36
N GLU A 220 12.19 45.35 -1.52
CA GLU A 220 11.16 45.15 -2.53
C GLU A 220 9.92 46.02 -2.24
N ASP A 221 9.43 46.02 -0.99
CA ASP A 221 8.28 46.85 -0.57
C ASP A 221 8.61 48.36 -0.69
N ARG A 222 9.89 48.73 -0.57
CA ARG A 222 10.41 50.08 -0.82
C ARG A 222 10.45 50.46 -2.31
N GLY A 223 10.37 49.49 -3.22
CA GLY A 223 10.49 49.70 -4.66
C GLY A 223 11.94 49.90 -5.14
N GLN A 224 12.93 49.42 -4.39
CA GLN A 224 14.35 49.42 -4.80
C GLN A 224 14.81 47.98 -5.10
N PRO A 225 14.41 47.40 -6.26
CA PRO A 225 14.74 46.02 -6.61
C PRO A 225 16.24 45.81 -6.82
N ASP A 226 16.99 46.85 -7.20
CA ASP A 226 18.43 46.75 -7.42
C ASP A 226 19.17 46.53 -6.11
N LYS A 227 18.79 47.25 -5.05
CA LYS A 227 19.32 46.96 -3.70
C LYS A 227 18.92 45.59 -3.23
N ALA A 228 17.67 45.17 -3.44
CA ALA A 228 17.24 43.80 -3.09
C ALA A 228 18.08 42.72 -3.81
N ARG A 229 18.50 42.96 -5.06
CA ARG A 229 19.42 42.08 -5.78
C ARG A 229 20.82 42.09 -5.18
N GLU A 230 21.35 43.26 -4.83
CA GLU A 230 22.64 43.37 -4.12
C GLU A 230 22.59 42.63 -2.77
N VAL A 231 21.48 42.76 -2.03
CA VAL A 231 21.21 41.99 -0.80
C VAL A 231 21.26 40.49 -1.05
N PHE A 232 20.59 40.01 -2.10
CA PHE A 232 20.61 38.58 -2.41
C PHE A 232 21.99 38.11 -2.90
N GLN A 233 22.71 38.92 -3.68
CA GLN A 233 24.06 38.59 -4.13
C GLN A 233 25.04 38.52 -2.96
N THR A 234 25.02 39.52 -2.08
CA THR A 234 25.85 39.53 -0.86
C THR A 234 25.49 38.39 0.09
N ALA A 235 24.21 38.01 0.18
CA ALA A 235 23.80 36.80 0.91
C ALA A 235 24.44 35.54 0.32
N LEU A 236 24.44 35.40 -1.02
CA LEU A 236 25.01 34.26 -1.71
C LEU A 236 26.54 34.20 -1.60
N GLU A 237 27.21 35.36 -1.63
CA GLU A 237 28.66 35.45 -1.37
C GLU A 237 28.99 35.08 0.08
N PHE A 238 28.14 35.47 1.03
CA PHE A 238 28.34 35.20 2.46
C PHE A 238 28.17 33.73 2.82
N PHE A 239 27.16 33.03 2.27
CA PHE A 239 26.88 31.62 2.60
C PHE A 239 27.84 30.61 1.94
N GLY A 240 28.75 31.05 1.05
CA GLY A 240 29.83 30.22 0.51
C GLY A 240 29.41 28.84 -0.03
N ASP A 241 30.35 27.89 -0.04
CA ASP A 241 30.16 26.51 -0.52
C ASP A 241 30.09 25.46 0.60
N GLU A 242 29.97 25.88 1.88
CA GLU A 242 29.91 24.93 3.01
C GLU A 242 28.53 24.24 3.12
N GLU A 243 28.49 22.92 3.30
CA GLU A 243 27.27 22.09 3.26
C GLU A 243 26.13 22.55 4.20
N GLU A 244 26.45 23.06 5.40
CA GLU A 244 25.44 23.58 6.35
C GLU A 244 24.92 24.98 5.96
N GLN A 245 25.77 25.77 5.31
CA GLN A 245 25.43 27.10 4.81
C GLN A 245 24.62 27.00 3.51
N VAL A 246 24.80 25.92 2.75
CA VAL A 246 24.05 25.58 1.54
C VAL A 246 22.59 25.20 1.84
N GLU A 247 22.31 24.52 2.97
CA GLU A 247 20.92 24.28 3.45
C GLU A 247 20.20 25.61 3.75
N LYS A 248 20.93 26.51 4.39
CA LYS A 248 20.51 27.87 4.72
C LYS A 248 20.33 28.72 3.46
N ALA A 249 21.18 28.56 2.46
CA ALA A 249 21.11 29.22 1.16
C ALA A 249 19.89 28.78 0.35
N GLN A 250 19.34 27.58 0.57
CA GLN A 250 18.15 27.11 -0.13
C GLN A 250 16.95 28.06 0.04
N GLN A 251 16.73 28.56 1.26
CA GLN A 251 15.66 29.53 1.53
C GLN A 251 15.91 30.86 0.80
N VAL A 252 17.18 31.26 0.70
CA VAL A 252 17.61 32.47 -0.03
C VAL A 252 17.40 32.29 -1.53
N PHE A 253 17.82 31.17 -2.12
CA PHE A 253 17.61 30.87 -3.54
C PHE A 253 16.11 30.82 -3.90
N ALA A 254 15.30 30.16 -3.08
CA ALA A 254 13.86 30.11 -3.30
C ALA A 254 13.20 31.49 -3.16
N ALA A 255 13.65 32.33 -2.22
CA ALA A 255 13.15 33.68 -2.06
C ALA A 255 13.60 34.60 -3.20
N PHE A 256 14.85 34.49 -3.64
CA PHE A 256 15.42 35.26 -4.74
C PHE A 256 14.73 34.93 -6.06
N ALA A 257 14.54 33.64 -6.35
CA ALA A 257 13.78 33.22 -7.53
C ALA A 257 12.33 33.70 -7.47
N ARG A 258 11.66 33.64 -6.29
CA ARG A 258 10.31 34.21 -6.13
C ARG A 258 10.28 35.73 -6.34
N MET A 259 11.28 36.47 -5.90
CA MET A 259 11.38 37.90 -6.16
C MET A 259 11.47 38.16 -7.67
N GLU A 260 12.36 37.46 -8.38
CA GLU A 260 12.49 37.63 -9.83
C GLU A 260 11.22 37.19 -10.58
N THR A 261 10.46 36.20 -10.08
CA THR A 261 9.13 35.89 -10.64
C THR A 261 8.12 37.02 -10.46
N ARG A 262 8.14 37.73 -9.32
CA ARG A 262 7.27 38.90 -9.09
C ARG A 262 7.66 40.06 -9.98
N LEU A 263 8.95 40.22 -10.25
CA LEU A 263 9.50 41.21 -11.18
C LEU A 263 9.36 40.81 -12.67
N LYS A 264 8.78 39.65 -12.97
CA LYS A 264 8.55 39.08 -14.32
C LYS A 264 9.83 38.71 -15.10
N GLU A 265 10.96 38.56 -14.41
CA GLU A 265 12.24 38.14 -14.99
C GLU A 265 12.40 36.61 -14.93
N TYR A 266 11.58 35.91 -15.72
CA TYR A 266 11.49 34.44 -15.66
C TYR A 266 12.79 33.73 -16.06
N GLU A 267 13.57 34.28 -16.98
CA GLU A 267 14.84 33.71 -17.41
C GLU A 267 15.89 33.75 -16.30
N ARG A 268 15.96 34.86 -15.56
CA ARG A 268 16.84 34.98 -14.39
C ARG A 268 16.43 34.03 -13.28
N ALA A 269 15.13 33.91 -13.00
CA ALA A 269 14.61 32.93 -12.06
C ALA A 269 15.02 31.49 -12.43
N ARG A 270 15.00 31.13 -13.72
CA ARG A 270 15.47 29.82 -14.21
C ARG A 270 16.97 29.62 -13.97
N VAL A 271 17.79 30.62 -14.30
CA VAL A 271 19.23 30.55 -14.08
C VAL A 271 19.54 30.37 -12.59
N ILE A 272 18.83 31.08 -11.71
CA ILE A 272 18.97 30.95 -10.26
C ILE A 272 18.63 29.53 -9.79
N TYR A 273 17.51 28.96 -10.26
CA TYR A 273 17.16 27.58 -9.91
C TYR A 273 18.19 26.57 -10.43
N LYS A 274 18.64 26.68 -11.68
CA LYS A 274 19.67 25.80 -12.24
C LYS A 274 21.00 25.92 -11.49
N PHE A 275 21.40 27.14 -11.17
CA PHE A 275 22.62 27.40 -10.42
C PHE A 275 22.56 26.83 -9.00
N ALA A 276 21.44 27.02 -8.31
CA ALA A 276 21.22 26.46 -6.99
C ALA A 276 21.26 24.92 -7.03
N LEU A 277 20.61 24.29 -8.01
CA LEU A 277 20.60 22.84 -8.17
C LEU A 277 21.96 22.23 -8.55
N ALA A 278 22.83 22.98 -9.23
CA ALA A 278 24.17 22.53 -9.57
C ALA A 278 25.13 22.52 -8.36
N ARG A 279 24.89 23.38 -7.37
CA ARG A 279 25.74 23.50 -6.16
C ARG A 279 25.22 22.69 -4.96
N LEU A 280 23.91 22.46 -4.89
CA LEU A 280 23.29 21.71 -3.81
C LEU A 280 23.45 20.18 -4.01
N PRO A 281 23.89 19.43 -2.97
CA PRO A 281 23.84 17.97 -2.99
C PRO A 281 22.41 17.45 -3.28
N ARG A 282 22.29 16.52 -4.23
CA ARG A 282 21.01 16.04 -4.80
C ARG A 282 20.03 15.53 -3.72
N SER A 283 20.52 14.86 -2.68
CA SER A 283 19.73 14.25 -1.60
C SER A 283 18.94 15.24 -0.70
N LYS A 284 19.22 16.54 -0.73
CA LYS A 284 18.53 17.54 0.12
C LYS A 284 17.85 18.65 -0.67
N SER A 285 17.97 18.58 -1.99
CA SER A 285 17.42 19.56 -2.93
C SER A 285 15.91 19.36 -3.21
N ALA A 286 15.25 18.36 -2.61
CA ALA A 286 13.86 18.00 -2.87
C ALA A 286 12.88 19.18 -2.74
N SER A 287 13.03 20.02 -1.71
CA SER A 287 12.19 21.21 -1.52
C SER A 287 12.49 22.34 -2.52
N LEU A 288 13.72 22.42 -3.05
CA LEU A 288 14.08 23.35 -4.12
C LEU A 288 13.59 22.84 -5.48
N TYR A 289 13.71 21.53 -5.74
CA TYR A 289 13.09 20.89 -6.90
C TYR A 289 11.57 21.06 -6.88
N ALA A 290 10.92 20.92 -5.72
CA ALA A 290 9.48 21.18 -5.61
C ALA A 290 9.13 22.64 -5.94
N ALA A 291 9.94 23.60 -5.48
CA ALA A 291 9.78 25.00 -5.83
C ALA A 291 10.05 25.27 -7.32
N TYR A 292 11.05 24.62 -7.90
CA TYR A 292 11.39 24.74 -9.32
C TYR A 292 10.34 24.09 -10.23
N THR A 293 9.84 22.90 -9.91
CA THR A 293 8.72 22.27 -10.60
C THR A 293 7.47 23.12 -10.49
N LYS A 294 7.17 23.71 -9.32
CA LYS A 294 6.03 24.63 -9.19
C LYS A 294 6.21 25.85 -10.09
N PHE A 295 7.42 26.38 -10.18
CA PHE A 295 7.76 27.50 -11.05
C PHE A 295 7.59 27.15 -12.53
N GLU A 296 8.16 26.04 -13.00
CA GLU A 296 8.02 25.60 -14.40
C GLU A 296 6.59 25.18 -14.72
N LYS A 297 5.82 24.63 -13.78
CA LYS A 297 4.38 24.39 -13.99
C LYS A 297 3.58 25.68 -14.22
N GLN A 298 3.99 26.79 -13.61
CA GLN A 298 3.30 28.07 -13.73
C GLN A 298 3.77 28.88 -14.94
N HIS A 299 5.04 28.74 -15.34
CA HIS A 299 5.69 29.66 -16.29
C HIS A 299 6.58 28.97 -17.34
N GLY A 300 6.60 27.63 -17.39
CA GLY A 300 7.46 26.83 -18.27
C GLY A 300 6.74 26.30 -19.52
N ASP A 301 7.54 25.92 -20.51
CA ASP A 301 7.09 25.22 -21.72
C ASP A 301 6.91 23.72 -21.42
N ARG A 302 5.99 23.03 -22.10
CA ARG A 302 5.64 21.62 -21.82
C ARG A 302 6.84 20.67 -21.76
N ALA A 303 7.75 20.74 -22.74
CA ALA A 303 8.97 19.93 -22.78
C ALA A 303 9.93 20.23 -21.61
N LYS A 304 10.02 21.50 -21.18
CA LYS A 304 10.85 21.89 -20.02
C LYS A 304 10.24 21.39 -18.72
N VAL A 305 8.91 21.45 -18.59
CA VAL A 305 8.21 20.89 -17.43
C VAL A 305 8.47 19.40 -17.32
N GLU A 306 8.36 18.65 -18.42
CA GLU A 306 8.62 17.21 -18.47
C GLU A 306 10.06 16.89 -18.05
N LEU A 307 11.06 17.59 -18.59
CA LEU A 307 12.47 17.38 -18.21
C LEU A 307 12.73 17.64 -16.71
N THR A 308 12.08 18.63 -16.10
CA THR A 308 12.22 18.88 -14.66
C THR A 308 11.48 17.87 -13.79
N VAL A 309 10.36 17.34 -14.27
CA VAL A 309 9.62 16.27 -13.60
C VAL A 309 10.40 14.95 -13.66
N LEU A 310 11.02 14.64 -14.79
CA LEU A 310 11.95 13.51 -14.94
C LEU A 310 13.12 13.63 -13.95
N GLY A 311 13.75 14.82 -13.86
CA GLY A 311 14.82 15.08 -12.89
C GLY A 311 14.39 14.88 -11.44
N LYS A 312 13.16 15.30 -11.07
CA LYS A 312 12.62 15.07 -9.72
C LYS A 312 12.40 13.58 -9.42
N ARG A 313 11.78 12.87 -10.36
CA ARG A 313 11.53 11.42 -10.22
C ARG A 313 12.84 10.64 -10.11
N ARG A 314 13.87 11.01 -10.90
CA ARG A 314 15.21 10.43 -10.80
C ARG A 314 15.79 10.55 -9.39
N ILE A 315 15.73 11.75 -8.79
CA ILE A 315 16.26 11.97 -7.44
C ILE A 315 15.48 11.18 -6.40
N GLN A 316 14.16 11.14 -6.52
CA GLN A 316 13.33 10.33 -5.63
C GLN A 316 13.75 8.84 -5.69
N TYR A 317 13.89 8.28 -6.89
CA TYR A 317 14.33 6.90 -7.04
C TYR A 317 15.78 6.70 -6.56
N GLU A 318 16.69 7.65 -6.79
CA GLU A 318 18.06 7.59 -6.25
C GLU A 318 18.10 7.62 -4.71
N GLU A 319 17.24 8.41 -4.07
CA GLU A 319 17.09 8.45 -2.61
C GLU A 319 16.50 7.15 -2.07
N GLU A 320 15.46 6.63 -2.72
CA GLU A 320 14.86 5.33 -2.39
C GLU A 320 15.88 4.19 -2.50
N LEU A 321 16.73 4.22 -3.54
CA LEU A 321 17.81 3.24 -3.74
C LEU A 321 19.00 3.43 -2.78
N ALA A 322 19.26 4.65 -2.31
CA ALA A 322 20.26 4.90 -1.27
C ALA A 322 19.80 4.38 0.10
N TYR A 323 18.50 4.41 0.37
CA TYR A 323 17.92 3.85 1.59
C TYR A 323 17.78 2.33 1.52
N ASP A 324 17.28 1.79 0.39
CA ASP A 324 17.14 0.37 0.15
C ASP A 324 17.65 -0.01 -1.25
N GLY A 325 18.94 -0.40 -1.30
CA GLY A 325 19.58 -0.86 -2.53
C GLY A 325 19.00 -2.17 -3.09
N THR A 326 18.21 -2.91 -2.29
CA THR A 326 17.60 -4.19 -2.70
C THR A 326 16.16 -4.06 -3.20
N ASN A 327 15.60 -2.85 -3.21
CA ASN A 327 14.29 -2.60 -3.79
C ASN A 327 14.35 -2.63 -5.32
N TYR A 328 14.09 -3.81 -5.90
CA TYR A 328 14.06 -3.99 -7.35
C TYR A 328 12.95 -3.22 -8.06
N ASP A 329 11.85 -2.88 -7.38
CA ASP A 329 10.77 -2.10 -7.99
C ASP A 329 11.19 -0.64 -8.21
N ALA A 330 12.01 -0.08 -7.32
CA ALA A 330 12.64 1.23 -7.52
C ALA A 330 13.68 1.21 -8.66
N TRP A 331 14.42 0.10 -8.81
CA TRP A 331 15.30 -0.11 -9.97
C TRP A 331 14.50 -0.21 -11.27
N PHE A 332 13.34 -0.88 -11.27
CA PHE A 332 12.46 -0.97 -12.44
C PHE A 332 11.89 0.38 -12.85
N SER A 333 11.41 1.17 -11.88
CA SER A 333 10.87 2.49 -12.17
C SER A 333 11.95 3.47 -12.62
N LEU A 334 13.16 3.39 -12.06
CA LEU A 334 14.29 4.19 -12.51
C LEU A 334 14.73 3.79 -13.92
N ALA A 335 14.85 2.50 -14.19
CA ALA A 335 15.24 2.00 -15.51
C ALA A 335 14.21 2.40 -16.58
N ARG A 336 12.91 2.20 -16.33
CA ARG A 336 11.85 2.63 -17.23
C ARG A 336 11.87 4.14 -17.48
N LEU A 337 12.11 4.94 -16.43
CA LEU A 337 12.21 6.40 -16.57
C LEU A 337 13.37 6.82 -17.48
N GLU A 338 14.52 6.14 -17.38
CA GLU A 338 15.65 6.41 -18.26
C GLU A 338 15.42 5.85 -19.69
N GLU A 339 14.74 4.72 -19.84
CA GLU A 339 14.32 4.20 -21.14
C GLU A 339 13.37 5.16 -21.85
N ASP A 340 12.36 5.67 -21.14
CA ASP A 340 11.39 6.61 -21.68
C ASP A 340 12.05 7.95 -22.04
N ALA A 341 13.00 8.42 -21.23
CA ALA A 341 13.81 9.60 -21.54
C ALA A 341 14.67 9.36 -22.80
N TYR A 342 15.29 8.19 -22.92
CA TYR A 342 16.07 7.83 -24.10
C TYR A 342 15.21 7.70 -25.36
N ARG A 343 14.00 7.14 -25.25
CA ARG A 343 13.05 7.06 -26.38
C ARG A 343 12.61 8.46 -26.83
N ALA A 344 12.32 9.35 -25.89
CA ALA A 344 11.98 10.74 -26.18
C ALA A 344 13.13 11.47 -26.89
N ASP A 345 14.36 11.38 -26.36
CA ASP A 345 15.55 12.00 -26.95
C ASP A 345 15.84 11.45 -28.37
N LYS A 346 15.58 10.16 -28.60
CA LYS A 346 15.74 9.49 -29.90
C LYS A 346 14.65 9.87 -30.91
N GLU A 347 13.42 10.10 -30.46
CA GLU A 347 12.33 10.64 -31.29
C GLU A 347 12.60 12.10 -31.70
N ASP A 348 13.23 12.88 -30.83
CA ASP A 348 13.64 14.27 -31.09
C ASP A 348 14.88 14.38 -32.01
N GLY A 349 15.51 13.25 -32.35
CA GLY A 349 16.59 13.17 -33.36
C GLY A 349 17.99 13.53 -32.84
N GLU A 350 18.22 13.55 -31.53
CA GLU A 350 19.57 13.65 -30.96
C GLU A 350 20.22 12.26 -30.85
N ASP A 351 21.45 12.11 -31.37
CA ASP A 351 22.28 10.91 -31.17
C ASP A 351 22.80 10.87 -29.73
N VAL A 352 21.93 10.54 -28.78
CA VAL A 352 22.31 10.38 -27.37
C VAL A 352 22.90 8.98 -27.17
N GLU A 353 24.13 8.91 -26.65
CA GLU A 353 24.70 7.62 -26.24
C GLU A 353 23.92 7.06 -25.04
N PRO A 354 23.54 5.76 -25.04
CA PRO A 354 22.77 5.13 -23.96
C PRO A 354 23.61 4.86 -22.68
N THR A 355 24.63 5.68 -22.43
CA THR A 355 25.56 5.56 -21.29
C THR A 355 24.83 5.59 -19.95
N ARG A 356 23.86 6.49 -19.79
CA ARG A 356 23.10 6.64 -18.53
C ARG A 356 22.21 5.45 -18.23
N VAL A 357 21.47 4.96 -19.24
CA VAL A 357 20.60 3.78 -19.10
C VAL A 357 21.46 2.56 -18.74
N ARG A 358 22.59 2.40 -19.41
CA ARG A 358 23.57 1.33 -19.13
C ARG A 358 24.14 1.41 -17.72
N GLU A 359 24.55 2.59 -17.26
CA GLU A 359 25.02 2.77 -15.88
C GLU A 359 23.95 2.38 -14.85
N VAL A 360 22.68 2.71 -15.10
CA VAL A 360 21.58 2.32 -14.22
C VAL A 360 21.40 0.80 -14.21
N TYR A 361 21.39 0.14 -15.37
CA TYR A 361 21.30 -1.32 -15.44
C TYR A 361 22.51 -2.02 -14.82
N GLU A 362 23.73 -1.53 -15.05
CA GLU A 362 24.96 -2.09 -14.48
C GLU A 362 25.00 -1.92 -12.95
N ARG A 363 24.54 -0.77 -12.43
CA ARG A 363 24.37 -0.56 -10.98
C ARG A 363 23.29 -1.47 -10.40
N ALA A 364 22.16 -1.63 -11.10
CA ALA A 364 21.07 -2.48 -10.68
C ALA A 364 21.48 -3.96 -10.65
N VAL A 365 22.27 -4.40 -11.63
CA VAL A 365 22.83 -5.74 -11.74
C VAL A 365 23.92 -6.01 -10.69
N ALA A 366 24.69 -4.99 -10.29
CA ALA A 366 25.70 -5.16 -9.25
C ALA A 366 25.09 -5.53 -7.88
N ASN A 367 23.82 -5.16 -7.64
CA ASN A 367 23.10 -5.48 -6.41
C ASN A 367 22.46 -6.88 -6.49
N VAL A 368 23.30 -7.90 -6.28
CA VAL A 368 22.85 -9.30 -6.26
C VAL A 368 21.95 -9.57 -5.04
N PRO A 369 20.79 -10.24 -5.19
CA PRO A 369 19.95 -10.61 -4.06
C PRO A 369 20.72 -11.40 -2.99
N PRO A 370 20.66 -11.00 -1.71
CA PRO A 370 21.43 -11.67 -0.65
C PRO A 370 20.88 -13.05 -0.28
N ALA A 371 19.60 -13.33 -0.56
CA ALA A 371 18.96 -14.61 -0.27
C ALA A 371 18.85 -15.49 -1.52
N LEU A 372 19.09 -16.80 -1.37
CA LEU A 372 19.01 -17.81 -2.43
C LEU A 372 17.58 -18.32 -2.68
N GLU A 373 16.55 -17.60 -2.24
CA GLU A 373 15.16 -17.99 -2.44
C GLU A 373 14.62 -17.53 -3.79
N LYS A 374 13.89 -18.42 -4.47
CA LYS A 374 13.32 -18.17 -5.81
C LYS A 374 12.48 -16.90 -5.90
N ARG A 375 11.87 -16.42 -4.81
CA ARG A 375 11.00 -15.22 -4.81
C ARG A 375 11.78 -13.94 -5.12
N TYR A 376 12.92 -13.71 -4.47
CA TYR A 376 13.76 -12.52 -4.67
C TYR A 376 14.48 -12.55 -6.03
N TRP A 377 14.85 -13.74 -6.49
CA TRP A 377 15.49 -13.91 -7.79
C TRP A 377 14.54 -13.72 -8.98
N ARG A 378 13.22 -13.87 -8.82
CA ARG A 378 12.25 -13.61 -9.90
C ARG A 378 12.39 -12.17 -10.41
N ARG A 379 12.30 -11.18 -9.51
CA ARG A 379 12.39 -9.76 -9.85
C ARG A 379 13.77 -9.44 -10.44
N TYR A 380 14.83 -9.93 -9.82
CA TYR A 380 16.19 -9.73 -10.34
C TYR A 380 16.40 -10.30 -11.76
N ILE A 381 15.82 -11.45 -12.09
CA ILE A 381 15.93 -12.01 -13.45
C ILE A 381 15.10 -11.22 -14.46
N TYR A 382 13.95 -10.68 -14.04
CA TYR A 382 13.19 -9.77 -14.89
C TYR A 382 13.97 -8.48 -15.21
N LEU A 383 14.79 -7.98 -14.29
CA LEU A 383 15.70 -6.87 -14.56
C LEU A 383 16.73 -7.23 -15.65
N TRP A 384 17.32 -8.42 -15.58
CA TRP A 384 18.23 -8.91 -16.63
C TRP A 384 17.54 -9.08 -17.99
N LEU A 385 16.29 -9.56 -18.00
CA LEU A 385 15.50 -9.69 -19.22
C LEU A 385 15.17 -8.33 -19.83
N GLN A 386 14.83 -7.34 -19.01
CA GLN A 386 14.61 -5.97 -19.48
C GLN A 386 15.89 -5.34 -20.01
N TYR A 387 17.03 -5.52 -19.32
CA TYR A 387 18.31 -5.02 -19.83
C TYR A 387 18.66 -5.62 -21.19
N ALA A 388 18.44 -6.93 -21.37
CA ALA A 388 18.66 -7.58 -22.65
C ALA A 388 17.67 -7.12 -23.73
N ALA A 389 16.41 -6.89 -23.37
CA ALA A 389 15.39 -6.35 -24.29
C ALA A 389 15.69 -4.91 -24.71
N PHE A 390 16.16 -4.06 -23.78
CA PHE A 390 16.61 -2.69 -24.06
C PHE A 390 17.78 -2.69 -25.05
N GLU A 391 18.81 -3.51 -24.83
CA GLU A 391 19.94 -3.58 -25.76
C GLU A 391 19.49 -4.13 -27.14
N GLU A 392 18.54 -5.08 -27.19
CA GLU A 392 18.01 -5.66 -28.43
C GLU A 392 17.13 -4.67 -29.23
N ILE A 393 16.17 -4.01 -28.59
CA ILE A 393 15.14 -3.18 -29.25
C ILE A 393 15.65 -1.75 -29.44
N ASP A 394 16.17 -1.13 -28.37
CA ASP A 394 16.44 0.30 -28.34
C ASP A 394 17.83 0.65 -28.87
N THR A 395 18.86 -0.15 -28.52
CA THR A 395 20.25 0.09 -28.97
C THR A 395 20.66 -0.73 -30.21
N LYS A 396 19.95 -1.84 -30.50
CA LYS A 396 20.27 -2.81 -31.56
C LYS A 396 21.70 -3.38 -31.47
N ASP A 397 22.31 -3.40 -30.28
CA ASP A 397 23.61 -4.03 -30.03
C ASP A 397 23.42 -5.51 -29.67
N PHE A 398 23.36 -6.34 -30.71
CA PHE A 398 23.17 -7.78 -30.57
C PHE A 398 24.39 -8.49 -29.94
N GLY A 399 25.58 -7.91 -30.02
CA GLY A 399 26.79 -8.46 -29.42
C GLY A 399 26.72 -8.37 -27.90
N ARG A 400 26.39 -7.18 -27.38
CA ARG A 400 26.27 -6.93 -25.95
C ARG A 400 25.06 -7.67 -25.36
N ALA A 401 23.93 -7.74 -26.06
CA ALA A 401 22.77 -8.53 -25.61
C ALA A 401 23.14 -10.00 -25.35
N ARG A 402 23.97 -10.63 -26.20
CA ARG A 402 24.49 -11.98 -25.96
C ARG A 402 25.31 -12.09 -24.69
N ASP A 403 26.17 -11.10 -24.43
CA ASP A 403 27.01 -11.08 -23.25
C ASP A 403 26.19 -10.88 -21.97
N VAL A 404 25.13 -10.07 -22.03
CA VAL A 404 24.13 -9.90 -20.95
C VAL A 404 23.45 -11.23 -20.62
N TYR A 405 22.94 -11.95 -21.61
CA TYR A 405 22.33 -13.27 -21.38
C TYR A 405 23.32 -14.29 -20.82
N LYS A 406 24.55 -14.33 -21.35
CA LYS A 406 25.61 -15.22 -20.83
C LYS A 406 26.00 -14.87 -19.39
N ALA A 407 26.08 -13.58 -19.05
CA ALA A 407 26.38 -13.11 -17.69
C ALA A 407 25.25 -13.49 -16.73
N ALA A 408 23.98 -13.27 -17.12
CA ALA A 408 22.81 -13.68 -16.35
C ALA A 408 22.82 -15.20 -16.05
N ILE A 409 23.11 -16.03 -17.06
CA ILE A 409 23.19 -17.48 -16.91
C ILE A 409 24.33 -17.87 -15.95
N LYS A 410 25.51 -17.25 -16.01
CA LYS A 410 26.61 -17.56 -15.09
C LYS A 410 26.30 -17.22 -13.63
N LEU A 411 25.52 -16.16 -13.42
CA LEU A 411 25.25 -15.62 -12.08
C LEU A 411 24.13 -16.37 -11.36
N VAL A 412 23.20 -16.99 -12.09
CA VAL A 412 22.11 -17.79 -11.51
C VAL A 412 22.65 -19.12 -10.94
N PRO A 413 22.44 -19.40 -9.64
CA PRO A 413 22.75 -20.70 -9.04
C PRO A 413 21.78 -21.79 -9.51
N HIS A 414 22.10 -22.46 -10.62
CA HIS A 414 21.24 -23.50 -11.24
C HIS A 414 21.02 -24.76 -10.38
N LYS A 415 21.81 -24.96 -9.32
CA LYS A 415 21.70 -26.12 -8.41
C LYS A 415 20.59 -25.96 -7.37
N THR A 416 20.24 -24.74 -6.98
CA THR A 416 19.27 -24.46 -5.91
C THR A 416 17.91 -24.08 -6.45
N PHE A 417 17.86 -23.33 -7.55
CA PHE A 417 16.62 -22.98 -8.24
C PHE A 417 16.91 -22.73 -9.72
N THR A 418 15.88 -22.90 -10.56
CA THR A 418 16.03 -22.79 -12.01
C THR A 418 14.94 -21.90 -12.62
N PHE A 419 15.31 -21.14 -13.63
CA PHE A 419 14.44 -20.19 -14.32
C PHE A 419 14.33 -20.52 -15.81
N ALA A 420 13.26 -21.22 -16.19
CA ALA A 420 12.99 -21.62 -17.57
C ALA A 420 12.86 -20.40 -18.52
N LYS A 421 12.22 -19.32 -18.04
CA LYS A 421 11.97 -18.11 -18.84
C LYS A 421 13.27 -17.44 -19.34
N LEU A 422 14.36 -17.49 -18.57
CA LEU A 422 15.65 -16.91 -18.98
C LEU A 422 16.28 -17.68 -20.15
N TRP A 423 16.28 -19.01 -20.05
CA TRP A 423 16.82 -19.88 -21.10
C TRP A 423 15.99 -19.80 -22.39
N LEU A 424 14.65 -19.79 -22.28
CA LEU A 424 13.76 -19.59 -23.43
C LEU A 424 13.95 -18.21 -24.06
N ALA A 425 14.05 -17.14 -23.26
CA ALA A 425 14.29 -15.81 -23.78
C ALA A 425 15.63 -15.72 -24.54
N TYR A 426 16.69 -16.34 -24.02
CA TYR A 426 17.99 -16.36 -24.72
C TYR A 426 17.93 -17.19 -26.01
N ALA A 427 17.21 -18.32 -25.99
CA ALA A 427 17.00 -19.12 -27.19
C ALA A 427 16.19 -18.35 -28.25
N TYR A 428 15.09 -17.71 -27.87
CA TYR A 428 14.30 -16.89 -28.78
C TYR A 428 15.10 -15.70 -29.33
N PHE A 429 15.95 -15.07 -28.51
CA PHE A 429 16.90 -14.06 -28.99
C PHE A 429 17.80 -14.60 -30.11
N GLU A 430 18.45 -15.76 -29.92
CA GLU A 430 19.31 -16.34 -30.96
C GLU A 430 18.50 -16.78 -32.19
N THR A 431 17.23 -17.19 -32.04
CA THR A 431 16.35 -17.48 -33.18
C THR A 431 16.00 -16.22 -33.98
N ARG A 432 15.78 -15.07 -33.32
CA ARG A 432 15.59 -13.77 -33.98
C ARG A 432 16.85 -13.32 -34.73
N GLN A 433 18.03 -13.68 -34.22
CA GLN A 433 19.32 -13.48 -34.91
C GLN A 433 19.60 -14.52 -36.01
N LEU A 434 18.64 -15.42 -36.29
CA LEU A 434 18.74 -16.52 -37.26
C LEU A 434 19.82 -17.56 -36.94
N ASP A 435 20.39 -17.57 -35.72
CA ASP A 435 21.34 -18.59 -35.29
C ASP A 435 20.65 -19.73 -34.54
N VAL A 436 20.06 -20.62 -35.34
CA VAL A 436 19.40 -21.84 -34.84
C VAL A 436 20.38 -22.77 -34.11
N THR A 437 21.66 -22.75 -34.48
CA THR A 437 22.66 -23.63 -33.86
C THR A 437 23.02 -23.19 -32.45
N ALA A 438 23.13 -21.87 -32.24
CA ALA A 438 23.31 -21.29 -30.91
C ALA A 438 22.07 -21.52 -30.05
N ALA A 439 20.87 -21.26 -30.58
CA ALA A 439 19.60 -21.51 -29.87
C ALA A 439 19.51 -22.97 -29.37
N ARG A 440 19.84 -23.94 -30.23
CA ARG A 440 19.89 -25.37 -29.87
C ARG A 440 20.92 -25.69 -28.79
N LYS A 441 22.12 -25.09 -28.86
CA LYS A 441 23.15 -25.25 -27.82
C LYS A 441 22.69 -24.69 -26.48
N VAL A 442 22.01 -23.54 -26.50
CA VAL A 442 21.48 -22.88 -25.30
C VAL A 442 20.39 -23.71 -24.66
N LEU A 443 19.42 -24.19 -25.44
CA LEU A 443 18.35 -25.05 -24.94
C LEU A 443 18.87 -26.41 -24.48
N GLY A 444 19.80 -27.01 -25.21
CA GLY A 444 20.47 -28.24 -24.81
C GLY A 444 21.27 -28.10 -23.52
N ALA A 445 22.00 -26.99 -23.34
CA ALA A 445 22.69 -26.66 -22.09
C ALA A 445 21.69 -26.40 -20.96
N GLY A 446 20.58 -25.72 -21.26
CA GLY A 446 19.48 -25.46 -20.34
C GLY A 446 18.85 -26.76 -19.83
N ILE A 447 18.58 -27.73 -20.70
CA ILE A 447 18.06 -29.06 -20.31
C ILE A 447 19.09 -29.84 -19.51
N GLY A 448 20.36 -29.83 -19.92
CA GLY A 448 21.43 -30.54 -19.22
C GLY A 448 21.71 -30.01 -17.82
N MET A 449 21.55 -28.70 -17.59
CA MET A 449 21.69 -28.10 -16.26
C MET A 449 20.38 -28.09 -15.47
N CYS A 450 19.24 -27.95 -16.15
CA CYS A 450 17.92 -27.66 -15.58
C CYS A 450 16.80 -28.37 -16.38
N PRO A 451 16.56 -29.67 -16.16
CA PRO A 451 15.43 -30.34 -16.80
C PRO A 451 14.11 -29.87 -16.16
N LYS A 452 13.35 -29.07 -16.90
CA LYS A 452 12.00 -28.62 -16.52
C LYS A 452 11.01 -28.85 -17.67
N PRO A 453 9.76 -29.25 -17.39
CA PRO A 453 8.75 -29.44 -18.43
C PRO A 453 8.60 -28.25 -19.38
N LYS A 454 8.58 -27.03 -18.84
CA LYS A 454 8.48 -25.80 -19.66
C LYS A 454 9.67 -25.57 -20.61
N LEU A 455 10.86 -26.08 -20.29
CA LEU A 455 12.02 -25.98 -21.19
C LEU A 455 11.95 -27.02 -22.29
N PHE A 456 11.47 -28.23 -21.98
CA PHE A 456 11.20 -29.24 -22.99
C PHE A 456 10.10 -28.77 -23.94
N SER A 457 8.97 -28.28 -23.43
CA SER A 457 7.88 -27.78 -24.27
C SER A 457 8.33 -26.64 -25.19
N GLY A 458 9.06 -25.65 -24.67
CA GLY A 458 9.55 -24.53 -25.49
C GLY A 458 10.63 -24.94 -26.50
N TYR A 459 11.43 -25.99 -26.22
CA TYR A 459 12.38 -26.52 -27.20
C TYR A 459 11.68 -27.35 -28.28
N ILE A 460 10.69 -28.15 -27.89
CA ILE A 460 9.86 -28.92 -28.81
C ILE A 460 9.10 -27.98 -29.74
N GLU A 461 8.46 -26.94 -29.21
CA GLU A 461 7.75 -25.93 -30.00
C GLU A 461 8.70 -25.26 -31.02
N LEU A 462 9.95 -24.96 -30.61
CA LEU A 462 10.94 -24.41 -31.51
C LEU A 462 11.30 -25.39 -32.64
N GLU A 463 11.57 -26.66 -32.33
CA GLU A 463 11.93 -27.67 -33.33
C GLU A 463 10.72 -28.05 -34.22
N MET A 464 9.49 -27.98 -33.69
CA MET A 464 8.26 -28.10 -34.47
C MET A 464 8.12 -26.96 -35.49
N ARG A 465 8.39 -25.71 -35.08
CA ARG A 465 8.41 -24.56 -36.01
C ARG A 465 9.48 -24.73 -37.10
N LEU A 466 10.59 -25.39 -36.79
CA LEU A 466 11.66 -25.72 -37.73
C LEU A 466 11.39 -26.98 -38.57
N ARG A 467 10.29 -27.71 -38.29
CA ARG A 467 9.87 -28.98 -38.93
C ARG A 467 10.89 -30.13 -38.81
N GLU A 468 11.64 -30.18 -37.72
CA GLU A 468 12.67 -31.20 -37.47
C GLU A 468 12.13 -32.30 -36.54
N PHE A 469 11.22 -33.13 -37.06
CA PHE A 469 10.48 -34.13 -36.27
C PHE A 469 11.37 -35.20 -35.63
N ASP A 470 12.48 -35.58 -36.27
CA ASP A 470 13.43 -36.54 -35.69
C ASP A 470 14.08 -36.02 -34.41
N ARG A 471 14.30 -34.71 -34.30
CA ARG A 471 14.81 -34.12 -33.07
C ARG A 471 13.73 -34.04 -32.01
N VAL A 472 12.50 -33.67 -32.40
CA VAL A 472 11.34 -33.65 -31.49
C VAL A 472 11.17 -35.01 -30.83
N ARG A 473 11.32 -36.12 -31.58
CA ARG A 473 11.36 -37.48 -31.04
C ARG A 473 12.42 -37.67 -29.97
N THR A 474 13.68 -37.35 -30.28
CA THR A 474 14.76 -37.48 -29.30
C THR A 474 14.58 -36.59 -28.07
N LEU A 475 13.84 -35.48 -28.19
CA LEU A 475 13.52 -34.61 -27.07
C LEU A 475 12.41 -35.19 -26.19
N TYR A 476 11.36 -35.76 -26.77
CA TYR A 476 10.34 -36.48 -26.02
C TYR A 476 10.91 -37.73 -25.33
N GLU A 477 11.77 -38.51 -25.99
CA GLU A 477 12.48 -39.62 -25.37
C GLU A 477 13.28 -39.15 -24.14
N LYS A 478 14.06 -38.07 -24.28
CA LYS A 478 14.80 -37.48 -23.16
C LYS A 478 13.88 -36.93 -22.07
N PHE A 479 12.75 -36.33 -22.44
CA PHE A 479 11.78 -35.80 -21.51
C PHE A 479 11.17 -36.90 -20.64
N LEU A 480 10.84 -38.03 -21.26
CA LEU A 480 10.29 -39.21 -20.59
C LEU A 480 11.33 -39.97 -19.76
N THR A 481 12.61 -39.96 -20.13
CA THR A 481 13.67 -40.49 -19.25
C THR A 481 13.84 -39.67 -17.96
N TYR A 482 13.45 -38.39 -17.99
CA TYR A 482 13.56 -37.50 -16.83
C TYR A 482 12.33 -37.59 -15.94
N ASP A 483 11.12 -37.54 -16.53
CA ASP A 483 9.86 -37.60 -15.81
C ASP A 483 8.86 -38.54 -16.48
N PRO A 484 8.88 -39.85 -16.15
CA PRO A 484 7.94 -40.81 -16.70
C PRO A 484 6.49 -40.66 -16.21
N SER A 485 6.24 -39.95 -15.09
CA SER A 485 4.91 -39.90 -14.47
C SER A 485 4.00 -38.81 -15.06
N LEU A 486 4.56 -37.86 -15.81
CA LEU A 486 3.82 -36.73 -16.37
C LEU A 486 2.96 -37.13 -17.58
N SER A 487 1.64 -37.23 -17.38
CA SER A 487 0.66 -37.61 -18.42
C SER A 487 0.58 -36.64 -19.60
N SER A 488 0.78 -35.33 -19.38
CA SER A 488 0.73 -34.33 -20.45
C SER A 488 1.88 -34.48 -21.46
N ALA A 489 3.04 -34.98 -21.03
CA ALA A 489 4.18 -35.27 -21.90
C ALA A 489 3.84 -36.35 -22.92
N TRP A 490 3.19 -37.42 -22.45
CA TRP A 490 2.79 -38.54 -23.29
C TRP A 490 1.75 -38.12 -24.32
N ILE A 491 0.77 -37.30 -23.92
CA ILE A 491 -0.28 -36.78 -24.81
C ILE A 491 0.31 -35.83 -25.87
N GLN A 492 1.19 -34.92 -25.46
CA GLN A 492 1.84 -34.02 -26.42
C GLN A 492 2.74 -34.78 -27.41
N TRP A 493 3.37 -35.88 -26.98
CA TRP A 493 4.14 -36.72 -27.90
C TRP A 493 3.24 -37.44 -28.90
N THR A 494 2.13 -38.02 -28.45
CA THR A 494 1.20 -38.73 -29.34
C THR A 494 0.49 -37.77 -30.30
N GLN A 495 0.15 -36.56 -29.87
CA GLN A 495 -0.39 -35.51 -30.76
C GLN A 495 0.60 -35.12 -31.87
N VAL A 496 1.89 -35.03 -31.55
CA VAL A 496 2.92 -34.70 -32.55
C VAL A 496 3.11 -35.85 -33.55
N GLU A 497 3.15 -37.10 -33.10
CA GLU A 497 3.28 -38.25 -34.02
C GLU A 497 2.00 -38.50 -34.82
N SER A 498 0.82 -38.19 -34.26
CA SER A 498 -0.46 -38.19 -34.98
C SER A 498 -0.47 -37.14 -36.09
N ALA A 499 0.07 -35.94 -35.85
CA ALA A 499 0.25 -34.93 -36.90
C ALA A 499 1.28 -35.30 -37.98
N VAL A 500 2.11 -36.32 -37.72
CA VAL A 500 3.07 -36.91 -38.69
C VAL A 500 2.47 -38.17 -39.36
N GLU A 501 1.26 -38.58 -38.96
CA GLU A 501 0.52 -39.75 -39.46
C GLU A 501 1.23 -41.11 -39.20
N ASP A 502 2.10 -41.20 -38.18
CA ASP A 502 2.73 -42.47 -37.77
C ASP A 502 1.88 -43.18 -36.70
N PHE A 503 0.75 -43.74 -37.13
CA PHE A 503 -0.26 -44.33 -36.25
C PHE A 503 0.23 -45.56 -35.47
N GLU A 504 1.10 -46.38 -36.06
CA GLU A 504 1.69 -47.54 -35.37
C GLU A 504 2.55 -47.11 -34.18
N ARG A 505 3.28 -46.01 -34.34
CA ARG A 505 4.12 -45.46 -33.29
C ARG A 505 3.30 -44.77 -32.21
N VAL A 506 2.23 -44.05 -32.56
CA VAL A 506 1.29 -43.48 -31.58
C VAL A 506 0.74 -44.57 -30.66
N ARG A 507 0.32 -45.70 -31.22
CA ARG A 507 -0.13 -46.88 -30.46
C ARG A 507 0.94 -47.45 -29.54
N ALA A 508 2.16 -47.59 -30.05
CA ALA A 508 3.29 -48.06 -29.24
C ALA A 508 3.59 -47.12 -28.07
N ILE A 509 3.49 -45.80 -28.27
CA ILE A 509 3.69 -44.79 -27.23
C ILE A 509 2.57 -44.88 -26.18
N PHE A 510 1.31 -45.03 -26.57
CA PHE A 510 0.20 -45.20 -25.63
C PHE A 510 0.32 -46.49 -24.81
N GLU A 511 0.71 -47.61 -25.42
CA GLU A 511 0.95 -48.86 -24.68
C GLU A 511 2.12 -48.74 -23.69
N LEU A 512 3.19 -48.03 -24.05
CA LEU A 512 4.28 -47.71 -23.13
C LEU A 512 3.81 -46.79 -21.98
N ALA A 513 2.98 -45.80 -22.28
CA ALA A 513 2.43 -44.89 -21.28
C ALA A 513 1.54 -45.63 -20.27
N VAL A 514 0.69 -46.56 -20.74
CA VAL A 514 -0.23 -47.36 -19.91
C VAL A 514 0.51 -48.33 -18.97
N GLN A 515 1.69 -48.81 -19.38
CA GLN A 515 2.54 -49.68 -18.56
C GLN A 515 3.25 -48.94 -17.41
N GLN A 516 3.40 -47.61 -17.53
CA GLN A 516 4.10 -46.79 -16.53
C GLN A 516 3.15 -46.33 -15.41
N ALA A 517 3.70 -46.10 -14.21
CA ALA A 517 2.97 -45.48 -13.11
C ALA A 517 2.85 -43.95 -13.36
N LEU A 518 1.67 -43.51 -13.81
CA LEU A 518 1.35 -42.11 -14.13
C LEU A 518 0.65 -41.40 -12.97
N ASP A 519 0.81 -40.08 -12.85
CA ASP A 519 0.13 -39.25 -11.83
C ASP A 519 -1.39 -39.17 -12.04
N MET A 520 -1.82 -39.00 -13.29
CA MET A 520 -3.23 -39.01 -13.69
C MET A 520 -3.42 -39.97 -14.87
N PRO A 521 -3.56 -41.28 -14.60
CA PRO A 521 -3.69 -42.27 -15.65
C PRO A 521 -4.96 -42.10 -16.49
N GLU A 522 -6.04 -41.58 -15.91
CA GLU A 522 -7.35 -41.44 -16.55
C GLU A 522 -7.31 -40.59 -17.82
N ILE A 523 -6.50 -39.53 -17.82
CA ILE A 523 -6.37 -38.61 -18.96
C ILE A 523 -5.69 -39.31 -20.14
N VAL A 524 -4.68 -40.15 -19.87
CA VAL A 524 -3.98 -40.92 -20.91
C VAL A 524 -4.88 -42.01 -21.47
N TRP A 525 -5.67 -42.68 -20.63
CA TRP A 525 -6.65 -43.66 -21.08
C TRP A 525 -7.73 -43.02 -21.96
N LYS A 526 -8.28 -41.88 -21.53
CA LYS A 526 -9.23 -41.13 -22.35
C LYS A 526 -8.61 -40.72 -23.69
N ALA A 527 -7.41 -40.12 -23.68
CA ALA A 527 -6.74 -39.72 -24.91
C ALA A 527 -6.43 -40.91 -25.85
N TYR A 528 -6.13 -42.09 -25.29
CA TYR A 528 -5.90 -43.29 -26.09
C TYR A 528 -7.20 -43.82 -26.71
N ILE A 529 -8.29 -43.79 -25.95
CA ILE A 529 -9.63 -44.17 -26.41
C ILE A 529 -10.13 -43.18 -27.47
N ASP A 530 -9.99 -41.88 -27.25
CA ASP A 530 -10.38 -40.82 -28.19
C ASP A 530 -9.58 -40.96 -29.50
N PHE A 531 -8.29 -41.34 -29.43
CA PHE A 531 -7.47 -41.62 -30.60
C PHE A 531 -7.97 -42.83 -31.40
N GLU A 532 -8.15 -43.99 -30.78
CA GLU A 532 -8.68 -45.18 -31.49
C GLU A 532 -10.13 -44.94 -31.97
N SER A 533 -10.88 -44.09 -31.27
CA SER A 533 -12.21 -43.67 -31.70
C SER A 533 -12.19 -42.74 -32.91
N GLY A 534 -11.18 -41.87 -33.03
CA GLY A 534 -10.98 -41.01 -34.19
C GLY A 534 -10.58 -41.80 -35.44
N GLU A 535 -9.78 -42.85 -35.25
CA GLU A 535 -9.33 -43.75 -36.33
C GLU A 535 -10.39 -44.79 -36.74
N GLY A 536 -11.51 -44.90 -36.02
CA GLY A 536 -12.61 -45.82 -36.33
C GLY A 536 -12.39 -47.28 -35.92
N GLU A 537 -11.36 -47.60 -35.13
CA GLU A 537 -10.98 -48.97 -34.77
C GLU A 537 -11.75 -49.46 -33.52
N ARG A 538 -13.05 -49.74 -33.71
CA ARG A 538 -14.01 -50.06 -32.63
C ARG A 538 -13.63 -51.31 -31.81
N GLU A 539 -13.04 -52.31 -32.42
CA GLU A 539 -12.59 -53.54 -31.72
C GLU A 539 -11.46 -53.26 -30.73
N ARG A 540 -10.52 -52.38 -31.10
CA ARG A 540 -9.42 -52.01 -30.19
C ARG A 540 -9.92 -51.10 -29.09
N ALA A 541 -10.77 -50.12 -29.40
CA ALA A 541 -11.42 -49.29 -28.40
C ALA A 541 -12.16 -50.14 -27.34
N ARG A 542 -12.90 -51.18 -27.77
CA ARG A 542 -13.53 -52.17 -26.87
C ARG A 542 -12.51 -52.84 -25.95
N SER A 543 -11.42 -53.37 -26.50
CA SER A 543 -10.38 -54.03 -25.70
C SER A 543 -9.72 -53.08 -24.67
N LEU A 544 -9.63 -51.78 -24.99
CA LEU A 544 -9.11 -50.77 -24.08
C LEU A 544 -10.10 -50.43 -22.98
N TYR A 545 -11.39 -50.30 -23.29
CA TYR A 545 -12.44 -50.14 -22.29
C TYR A 545 -12.50 -51.36 -21.36
N GLU A 546 -12.37 -52.58 -21.87
CA GLU A 546 -12.32 -53.79 -21.04
C GLU A 546 -11.11 -53.79 -20.09
N ARG A 547 -9.91 -53.47 -20.59
CA ARG A 547 -8.70 -53.31 -19.75
C ARG A 547 -8.85 -52.18 -18.72
N LEU A 548 -9.53 -51.08 -19.08
CA LEU A 548 -9.78 -49.97 -18.17
C LEU A 548 -10.79 -50.35 -17.08
N LEU A 549 -11.86 -51.07 -17.43
CA LEU A 549 -12.86 -51.58 -16.49
C LEU A 549 -12.30 -52.62 -15.52
N GLU A 550 -11.33 -53.42 -15.95
CA GLU A 550 -10.58 -54.33 -15.07
C GLU A 550 -9.76 -53.58 -14.01
N ARG A 551 -9.27 -52.37 -14.33
CA ARG A 551 -8.41 -51.58 -13.45
C ARG A 551 -9.18 -50.57 -12.60
N THR A 552 -10.20 -49.93 -13.17
CA THR A 552 -11.00 -48.86 -12.57
C THR A 552 -12.46 -49.01 -13.01
N SER A 553 -13.31 -49.51 -12.11
CA SER A 553 -14.74 -49.64 -12.37
C SER A 553 -15.51 -48.36 -11.96
N HIS A 554 -15.18 -47.23 -12.59
CA HIS A 554 -15.88 -45.97 -12.35
C HIS A 554 -17.05 -45.79 -13.32
N VAL A 555 -18.13 -45.14 -12.86
CA VAL A 555 -19.36 -44.91 -13.63
C VAL A 555 -19.11 -44.25 -14.98
N LYS A 556 -18.25 -43.23 -14.99
CA LYS A 556 -17.93 -42.46 -16.21
C LYS A 556 -17.31 -43.33 -17.30
N VAL A 557 -16.63 -44.43 -16.94
CA VAL A 557 -16.07 -45.40 -17.90
C VAL A 557 -17.18 -46.23 -18.55
N TYR A 558 -18.19 -46.66 -17.78
CA TYR A 558 -19.34 -47.37 -18.35
C TYR A 558 -20.20 -46.48 -19.26
N ILE A 559 -20.37 -45.20 -18.88
CA ILE A 559 -21.10 -44.22 -19.69
C ILE A 559 -20.35 -43.95 -21.00
N SER A 560 -19.05 -43.68 -20.94
CA SER A 560 -18.23 -43.45 -22.14
C SER A 560 -18.15 -44.71 -23.02
N TYR A 561 -18.05 -45.90 -22.43
CA TYR A 561 -18.07 -47.15 -23.19
C TYR A 561 -19.40 -47.37 -23.92
N ALA A 562 -20.52 -47.11 -23.25
CA ALA A 562 -21.83 -47.22 -23.86
C ALA A 562 -22.08 -46.15 -24.93
N LEU A 563 -21.64 -44.90 -24.71
CA LEU A 563 -21.73 -43.84 -25.72
C LEU A 563 -20.85 -44.12 -26.95
N MET A 564 -19.68 -44.74 -26.77
CA MET A 564 -18.81 -45.15 -27.87
C MET A 564 -19.48 -46.23 -28.75
N GLU A 565 -20.17 -47.20 -28.15
CA GLU A 565 -20.91 -48.23 -28.91
C GLU A 565 -22.10 -47.69 -29.72
N VAL A 566 -22.54 -46.47 -29.41
CA VAL A 566 -23.65 -45.79 -30.08
C VAL A 566 -23.14 -44.80 -31.13
N SER A 567 -22.00 -44.16 -30.88
CA SER A 567 -21.41 -43.24 -31.85
C SER A 567 -21.10 -43.95 -33.16
N VAL A 568 -21.36 -43.29 -34.29
CA VAL A 568 -20.86 -43.74 -35.59
C VAL A 568 -19.36 -43.50 -35.58
N LEU A 569 -18.59 -44.59 -35.71
CA LEU A 569 -17.13 -44.55 -35.66
C LEU A 569 -16.56 -44.76 -37.06
N GLY A 570 -15.55 -43.97 -37.40
CA GLY A 570 -15.04 -43.89 -38.76
C GLY A 570 -16.02 -43.14 -39.67
N GLY A 571 -15.48 -42.43 -40.65
CA GLY A 571 -16.23 -41.56 -41.54
C GLY A 571 -15.38 -40.36 -41.89
N GLY A 572 -15.06 -40.25 -43.17
CA GLY A 572 -14.23 -39.18 -43.72
C GLY A 572 -14.62 -38.93 -45.16
N GLU A 573 -14.04 -37.89 -45.76
CA GLU A 573 -14.10 -37.68 -47.19
C GLU A 573 -12.85 -38.31 -47.84
N ASP A 574 -13.02 -39.10 -48.89
CA ASP A 574 -11.90 -39.53 -49.75
C ASP A 574 -11.18 -38.29 -50.35
N GLU A 575 -9.96 -38.43 -50.91
CA GLU A 575 -9.26 -37.36 -51.66
C GLU A 575 -10.12 -36.75 -52.80
N ASP A 576 -11.19 -37.44 -53.21
CA ASP A 576 -12.18 -37.04 -54.21
C ASP A 576 -13.48 -36.41 -53.64
N GLY A 577 -13.59 -36.23 -52.32
CA GLY A 577 -14.74 -35.59 -51.66
C GLY A 577 -16.00 -36.46 -51.54
N ASN A 578 -15.86 -37.79 -51.59
CA ASN A 578 -16.96 -38.73 -51.31
C ASN A 578 -16.99 -39.08 -49.81
N GLU A 579 -18.18 -39.00 -49.20
CA GLU A 579 -18.43 -39.48 -47.84
C GLU A 579 -18.24 -41.00 -47.76
N ILE A 580 -17.24 -41.42 -46.99
CA ILE A 580 -17.10 -42.80 -46.52
C ILE A 580 -18.12 -42.97 -45.40
N GLU A 581 -19.13 -43.81 -45.63
CA GLU A 581 -20.11 -44.16 -44.59
C GLU A 581 -19.41 -44.88 -43.43
N GLY A 582 -19.49 -44.28 -42.25
CA GLY A 582 -18.96 -44.84 -41.01
C GLY A 582 -19.62 -46.15 -40.57
N GLU A 583 -18.92 -46.92 -39.74
CA GLU A 583 -19.53 -48.10 -39.13
C GLU A 583 -20.60 -47.67 -38.12
N ALA A 584 -21.86 -47.96 -38.45
CA ALA A 584 -23.00 -47.71 -37.57
C ALA A 584 -22.83 -48.46 -36.24
N GLY A 585 -23.06 -47.76 -35.13
CA GLY A 585 -23.02 -48.35 -33.79
C GLY A 585 -24.18 -49.32 -33.54
N ASP A 586 -23.97 -50.25 -32.62
CA ASP A 586 -24.93 -51.28 -32.21
C ASP A 586 -25.61 -50.88 -30.89
N PRO A 587 -26.87 -50.41 -30.91
CA PRO A 587 -27.57 -49.95 -29.70
C PRO A 587 -27.81 -51.07 -28.67
N GLU A 588 -27.87 -52.33 -29.12
CA GLU A 588 -28.05 -53.49 -28.24
C GLU A 588 -26.81 -53.78 -27.38
N LEU A 589 -25.61 -53.55 -27.93
CA LEU A 589 -24.36 -53.70 -27.20
C LEU A 589 -24.19 -52.59 -26.16
N ALA A 590 -24.57 -51.36 -26.49
CA ALA A 590 -24.60 -50.25 -25.54
C ALA A 590 -25.54 -50.53 -24.34
N ARG A 591 -26.73 -51.10 -24.59
CA ARG A 591 -27.64 -51.55 -23.52
C ARG A 591 -27.03 -52.64 -22.64
N ALA A 592 -26.32 -53.58 -23.23
CA ALA A 592 -25.63 -54.63 -22.48
C ALA A 592 -24.53 -54.06 -21.58
N VAL A 593 -23.84 -53.01 -22.02
CA VAL A 593 -22.84 -52.28 -21.22
C VAL A 593 -23.48 -51.53 -20.05
N PHE A 594 -24.58 -50.79 -20.28
CA PHE A 594 -25.32 -50.13 -19.20
C PHE A 594 -25.84 -51.13 -18.16
N ALA A 595 -26.42 -52.25 -18.61
CA ALA A 595 -26.90 -53.31 -17.72
C ALA A 595 -25.76 -53.97 -16.90
N ARG A 596 -24.58 -54.15 -17.52
CA ARG A 596 -23.39 -54.66 -16.82
C ARG A 596 -22.87 -53.65 -15.79
N GLY A 597 -22.74 -52.37 -16.15
CA GLY A 597 -22.35 -51.30 -15.25
C GLY A 597 -23.30 -51.17 -14.06
N TYR A 598 -24.61 -51.30 -14.30
CA TYR A 598 -25.62 -51.29 -13.25
C TYR A 598 -25.43 -52.42 -12.24
N LYS A 599 -25.14 -53.64 -12.72
CA LYS A 599 -24.90 -54.81 -11.87
C LYS A 599 -23.61 -54.67 -11.04
N ASP A 600 -22.54 -54.16 -11.64
CA ASP A 600 -21.24 -53.99 -10.98
C ASP A 600 -21.29 -52.87 -9.92
N LEU A 601 -21.94 -51.74 -10.21
CA LEU A 601 -22.16 -50.65 -9.24
C LEU A 601 -23.10 -51.08 -8.11
N ARG A 602 -24.14 -51.87 -8.42
CA ARG A 602 -25.02 -52.48 -7.41
C ARG A 602 -24.26 -53.40 -6.46
N ALA A 603 -23.28 -54.16 -6.96
CA ALA A 603 -22.45 -55.02 -6.13
C ALA A 603 -21.52 -54.23 -5.19
N LYS A 604 -21.11 -53.01 -5.57
CA LYS A 604 -20.25 -52.14 -4.76
C LYS A 604 -21.01 -51.26 -3.77
N GLY A 605 -22.30 -51.03 -4.00
CA GLY A 605 -23.16 -50.26 -3.10
C GLY A 605 -23.02 -48.74 -3.25
N GLU A 606 -22.34 -48.26 -4.30
CA GLU A 606 -22.20 -46.83 -4.61
C GLU A 606 -23.52 -46.30 -5.20
N LYS A 607 -24.29 -45.60 -4.37
CA LYS A 607 -25.67 -45.20 -4.70
C LYS A 607 -25.74 -43.96 -5.60
N GLU A 608 -24.88 -42.97 -5.40
CA GLU A 608 -24.86 -41.75 -6.22
C GLU A 608 -24.42 -42.06 -7.65
N ASP A 609 -23.37 -42.86 -7.75
CA ASP A 609 -22.81 -43.41 -8.97
C ASP A 609 -23.83 -44.21 -9.81
N ARG A 610 -24.67 -45.00 -9.13
CA ARG A 610 -25.77 -45.76 -9.77
C ARG A 610 -26.89 -44.85 -10.29
N ALA A 611 -27.17 -43.76 -9.61
CA ALA A 611 -28.17 -42.79 -10.03
C ALA A 611 -27.73 -42.07 -11.32
N LEU A 612 -26.46 -41.66 -11.36
CA LEU A 612 -25.87 -40.99 -12.50
C LEU A 612 -25.79 -41.91 -13.74
N LEU A 613 -25.48 -43.21 -13.55
CA LEU A 613 -25.57 -44.18 -14.65
C LEU A 613 -27.00 -44.31 -15.18
N LEU A 614 -28.01 -44.35 -14.31
CA LEU A 614 -29.41 -44.49 -14.72
C LEU A 614 -29.96 -43.24 -15.43
N GLU A 615 -29.54 -42.05 -15.01
CA GLU A 615 -29.89 -40.80 -15.69
C GLU A 615 -29.29 -40.77 -17.11
N SER A 616 -28.02 -41.17 -17.25
CA SER A 616 -27.41 -41.31 -18.57
C SER A 616 -28.07 -42.39 -19.43
N TRP A 617 -28.47 -43.53 -18.84
CA TRP A 617 -29.18 -44.60 -19.54
C TRP A 617 -30.59 -44.12 -19.97
N LYS A 618 -31.27 -43.31 -19.15
CA LYS A 618 -32.54 -42.69 -19.53
C LYS A 618 -32.36 -41.78 -20.74
N SER A 619 -31.36 -40.88 -20.70
CA SER A 619 -31.07 -39.99 -21.83
C SER A 619 -30.73 -40.76 -23.12
N PHE A 620 -30.08 -41.93 -22.99
CA PHE A 620 -29.80 -42.82 -24.11
C PHE A 620 -31.06 -43.49 -24.68
N GLU A 621 -31.94 -44.03 -23.84
CA GLU A 621 -33.19 -44.66 -24.31
C GLU A 621 -34.20 -43.60 -24.82
N GLU A 622 -34.10 -42.34 -24.41
CA GLU A 622 -34.90 -41.26 -24.99
C GLU A 622 -34.50 -40.97 -26.45
N GLN A 623 -33.22 -41.17 -26.80
CA GLN A 623 -32.68 -40.90 -28.13
C GLN A 623 -32.73 -42.13 -29.06
N HIS A 624 -32.50 -43.34 -28.53
CA HIS A 624 -32.34 -44.57 -29.31
C HIS A 624 -33.34 -45.70 -28.93
N GLY A 625 -34.21 -45.46 -27.94
CA GLY A 625 -35.01 -46.49 -27.29
C GLY A 625 -36.42 -46.71 -27.81
N SER A 626 -36.97 -47.87 -27.43
CA SER A 626 -38.39 -48.21 -27.52
C SER A 626 -39.12 -47.68 -26.26
N PRO A 627 -40.40 -47.27 -26.35
CA PRO A 627 -41.18 -46.83 -25.20
C PRO A 627 -41.28 -47.89 -24.08
N GLU A 628 -41.10 -49.18 -24.40
CA GLU A 628 -41.06 -50.26 -23.41
C GLU A 628 -39.74 -50.32 -22.62
N ASP A 629 -38.63 -49.92 -23.24
CA ASP A 629 -37.31 -49.94 -22.61
C ASP A 629 -37.09 -48.68 -21.78
N LEU A 630 -37.64 -47.54 -22.22
CA LEU A 630 -37.77 -46.32 -21.41
C LEU A 630 -38.52 -46.57 -20.11
N ALA A 631 -39.67 -47.23 -20.18
CA ALA A 631 -40.46 -47.56 -18.99
C ALA A 631 -39.69 -48.43 -17.99
N LYS A 632 -38.86 -49.38 -18.48
CA LYS A 632 -38.01 -50.21 -17.62
C LYS A 632 -36.91 -49.39 -16.93
N VAL A 633 -36.31 -48.41 -17.61
CA VAL A 633 -35.29 -47.55 -16.98
C VAL A 633 -35.94 -46.59 -15.96
N GLU A 634 -37.12 -46.06 -16.26
CA GLU A 634 -37.87 -45.20 -15.32
C GLU A 634 -38.30 -45.93 -14.05
N GLU A 635 -38.68 -47.22 -14.15
CA GLU A 635 -38.97 -48.06 -12.98
C GLU A 635 -37.76 -48.25 -12.05
N MET A 636 -36.54 -48.09 -12.57
CA MET A 636 -35.29 -48.35 -11.85
C MET A 636 -34.71 -47.10 -11.17
N MET A 637 -35.31 -45.93 -11.39
CA MET A 637 -34.85 -44.64 -10.88
C MET A 637 -34.92 -44.54 -9.35
N PRO A 638 -33.93 -43.92 -8.69
CA PRO A 638 -33.92 -43.78 -7.24
C PRO A 638 -34.95 -42.75 -6.77
N THR A 639 -35.49 -42.98 -5.58
CA THR A 639 -36.28 -41.98 -4.84
C THR A 639 -35.47 -41.45 -3.66
N THR A 640 -35.48 -40.14 -3.45
CA THR A 640 -34.81 -39.53 -2.29
C THR A 640 -35.70 -39.63 -1.06
N ARG A 641 -35.19 -40.19 0.05
CA ARG A 641 -35.88 -40.17 1.34
C ARG A 641 -35.03 -39.52 2.42
N LYS A 642 -35.68 -38.75 3.29
CA LYS A 642 -35.03 -38.15 4.47
C LYS A 642 -34.68 -39.23 5.48
N ARG A 643 -33.41 -39.29 5.89
CA ARG A 643 -32.95 -40.14 6.99
C ARG A 643 -32.13 -39.32 7.98
N TRP A 644 -32.02 -39.86 9.18
CA TRP A 644 -31.34 -39.22 10.31
C TRP A 644 -30.05 -40.00 10.58
N ARG A 645 -28.88 -39.37 10.46
CA ARG A 645 -27.61 -39.93 10.96
C ARG A 645 -27.20 -39.19 12.22
N LYS A 646 -26.39 -39.81 13.07
CA LYS A 646 -25.71 -39.06 14.12
C LYS A 646 -24.59 -38.22 13.48
N ALA A 647 -24.47 -36.96 13.89
CA ALA A 647 -23.36 -36.10 13.50
C ALA A 647 -22.02 -36.74 13.91
N GLU A 648 -20.98 -36.59 13.09
CA GLU A 648 -19.66 -37.21 13.34
C GLU A 648 -18.89 -36.57 14.52
N ASP A 649 -19.41 -35.44 15.02
CA ASP A 649 -18.85 -34.64 16.12
C ASP A 649 -19.40 -35.02 17.50
N GLY A 650 -19.62 -36.32 17.77
CA GLY A 650 -19.78 -36.87 19.13
C GLY A 650 -20.89 -36.30 20.05
N SER A 651 -21.70 -35.34 19.59
CA SER A 651 -22.92 -34.88 20.25
C SER A 651 -24.11 -35.70 19.74
N ASP A 652 -25.06 -36.01 20.62
CA ASP A 652 -26.25 -36.86 20.32
C ASP A 652 -27.30 -36.13 19.44
N THR A 653 -26.85 -35.22 18.58
CA THR A 653 -27.62 -34.46 17.62
C THR A 653 -27.70 -35.22 16.30
N LEU A 654 -28.91 -35.50 15.87
CA LEU A 654 -29.19 -36.17 14.60
C LEU A 654 -29.12 -35.13 13.47
N GLU A 655 -28.21 -35.35 12.51
CA GLU A 655 -28.16 -34.59 11.26
C GLU A 655 -29.07 -35.22 10.22
N GLU A 656 -29.86 -34.36 9.56
CA GLU A 656 -30.72 -34.73 8.44
C GLU A 656 -29.84 -34.92 7.20
N TYR A 657 -29.89 -36.10 6.58
CA TYR A 657 -29.28 -36.34 5.27
C TYR A 657 -30.27 -37.04 4.34
N TRP A 658 -30.14 -36.75 3.04
CA TRP A 658 -30.95 -37.36 2.00
C TRP A 658 -30.26 -38.65 1.54
N ASP A 659 -30.94 -39.79 1.68
CA ASP A 659 -30.44 -41.10 1.24
C ASP A 659 -31.16 -41.47 -0.07
N LEU A 660 -30.40 -41.84 -1.10
CA LEU A 660 -30.95 -42.35 -2.36
C LEU A 660 -31.35 -43.82 -2.16
N ILE A 661 -32.61 -44.14 -2.47
CA ILE A 661 -33.14 -45.50 -2.36
C ILE A 661 -33.58 -45.96 -3.75
N PHE A 662 -32.94 -47.03 -4.24
CA PHE A 662 -33.31 -47.68 -5.49
C PHE A 662 -34.48 -48.65 -5.25
N PRO A 663 -35.54 -48.60 -6.09
CA PRO A 663 -36.69 -49.51 -6.00
C PRO A 663 -36.30 -51.00 -5.99
N ASP A 664 -35.25 -51.36 -6.72
CA ASP A 664 -34.70 -52.72 -6.76
C ASP A 664 -34.10 -53.22 -5.44
N ASP A 665 -33.50 -52.32 -4.64
CA ASP A 665 -32.92 -52.71 -3.36
C ASP A 665 -34.01 -52.84 -2.28
N GLU A 666 -35.11 -52.10 -2.38
CA GLU A 666 -36.30 -52.30 -1.53
C GLU A 666 -37.02 -53.62 -1.86
N ARG A 667 -37.05 -54.02 -3.15
CA ARG A 667 -37.67 -55.27 -3.61
C ARG A 667 -36.99 -56.51 -3.03
N ASP A 668 -35.67 -56.49 -2.92
CA ASP A 668 -34.88 -57.58 -2.36
C ASP A 668 -34.74 -57.53 -0.83
N ALA A 669 -34.70 -56.33 -0.22
CA ALA A 669 -34.59 -56.19 1.23
C ALA A 669 -35.91 -56.48 1.97
N ASN A 670 -37.08 -56.12 1.41
CA ASN A 670 -38.39 -56.42 1.99
C ASN A 670 -39.51 -56.48 0.91
N PRO A 671 -39.82 -57.67 0.35
CA PRO A 671 -40.81 -57.84 -0.72
C PRO A 671 -42.24 -57.41 -0.35
N THR A 672 -42.57 -57.40 0.96
CA THR A 672 -43.91 -57.11 1.47
C THR A 672 -44.15 -55.60 1.68
N SER A 673 -43.14 -54.85 2.10
CA SER A 673 -43.25 -53.39 2.27
C SER A 673 -43.22 -52.67 0.93
N PHE A 674 -42.50 -53.19 -0.07
CA PHE A 674 -42.44 -52.59 -1.41
C PHE A 674 -43.81 -52.58 -2.11
N ARG A 675 -44.55 -53.70 -2.10
CA ARG A 675 -45.92 -53.74 -2.65
C ARG A 675 -46.89 -52.81 -1.92
N PHE A 676 -46.72 -52.67 -0.61
CA PHE A 676 -47.54 -51.76 0.21
C PHE A 676 -47.21 -50.30 -0.10
N PHE A 677 -45.93 -49.98 -0.30
CA PHE A 677 -45.48 -48.64 -0.67
C PHE A 677 -45.86 -48.27 -2.10
N GLN A 678 -45.76 -49.19 -3.06
CA GLN A 678 -46.20 -48.98 -4.44
C GLN A 678 -47.72 -48.77 -4.51
N ALA A 679 -48.50 -49.53 -3.74
CA ALA A 679 -49.93 -49.30 -3.57
C ALA A 679 -50.23 -47.95 -2.88
N ALA A 680 -49.40 -47.51 -1.93
CA ALA A 680 -49.53 -46.21 -1.27
C ALA A 680 -49.15 -45.04 -2.19
N GLN A 681 -48.12 -45.17 -3.02
CA GLN A 681 -47.76 -44.18 -4.06
C GLN A 681 -48.83 -44.12 -5.14
N GLN A 682 -49.36 -45.26 -5.61
CA GLN A 682 -50.47 -45.30 -6.56
C GLN A 682 -51.75 -44.70 -5.96
N TRP A 683 -51.98 -44.90 -4.66
CA TRP A 683 -53.08 -44.28 -3.93
C TRP A 683 -52.88 -42.77 -3.72
N ALA A 684 -51.64 -42.32 -3.50
CA ALA A 684 -51.28 -40.90 -3.39
C ALA A 684 -51.34 -40.19 -4.75
N ALA A 685 -50.86 -40.79 -5.84
CA ALA A 685 -50.96 -40.26 -7.20
C ALA A 685 -52.42 -40.19 -7.69
N GLN A 686 -53.29 -41.11 -7.24
CA GLN A 686 -54.74 -41.03 -7.49
C GLN A 686 -55.45 -39.93 -6.68
N ARG A 687 -54.82 -39.37 -5.63
CA ARG A 687 -55.39 -38.31 -4.78
C ARG A 687 -54.72 -36.94 -4.93
N GLY A 688 -53.49 -36.88 -5.40
CA GLY A 688 -52.68 -35.66 -5.53
C GLY A 688 -52.82 -35.01 -6.90
N GLY A 689 -54.04 -34.60 -7.25
CA GLY A 689 -54.23 -33.45 -8.13
C GLY A 689 -54.63 -32.29 -7.22
N ASP A 690 -53.79 -31.26 -7.15
CA ASP A 690 -53.96 -30.01 -6.37
C ASP A 690 -53.37 -30.02 -4.95
N GLU A 691 -52.03 -29.98 -4.86
CA GLU A 691 -51.27 -29.16 -3.91
C GLU A 691 -49.79 -29.12 -4.33
N GLY A 692 -49.40 -28.06 -5.05
CA GLY A 692 -48.02 -27.59 -5.23
C GLY A 692 -47.07 -28.46 -6.07
N GLU A 693 -47.03 -28.24 -7.38
CA GLU A 693 -45.82 -28.42 -8.19
C GLU A 693 -44.72 -27.47 -7.67
N GLY A 694 -44.08 -27.86 -6.57
CA GLY A 694 -42.77 -27.40 -6.20
C GLY A 694 -41.75 -28.19 -7.01
N GLY A 695 -41.71 -27.92 -8.32
CA GLY A 695 -40.60 -28.31 -9.16
C GLY A 695 -39.35 -27.60 -8.66
N LEU A 696 -38.65 -28.22 -7.71
CA LEU A 696 -37.26 -27.89 -7.43
C LEU A 696 -36.45 -28.65 -8.46
N SER A 697 -36.19 -27.97 -9.58
CA SER A 697 -35.02 -28.24 -10.39
C SER A 697 -33.83 -28.32 -9.45
N TYR A 698 -33.03 -29.37 -9.57
CA TYR A 698 -31.63 -29.20 -9.24
C TYR A 698 -31.10 -28.18 -10.25
N ASP A 699 -30.92 -26.95 -9.79
CA ASP A 699 -29.86 -26.11 -10.34
C ASP A 699 -28.56 -26.90 -10.12
N LEU A 700 -28.15 -27.61 -11.16
CA LEU A 700 -26.75 -27.89 -11.37
C LEU A 700 -26.03 -26.54 -11.24
N PRO A 701 -24.96 -26.45 -10.43
CA PRO A 701 -23.93 -25.47 -10.72
C PRO A 701 -23.58 -25.65 -12.19
N SER A 702 -23.85 -24.61 -12.98
CA SER A 702 -23.40 -24.46 -14.35
C SER A 702 -21.87 -24.54 -14.36
N ASP A 703 -21.31 -25.75 -14.44
CA ASP A 703 -19.93 -25.98 -14.87
C ASP A 703 -19.93 -26.16 -16.39
N SER A 704 -20.19 -25.04 -17.06
CA SER A 704 -19.88 -24.66 -18.44
C SER A 704 -20.18 -23.15 -18.44
N ASP A 705 -19.21 -22.25 -18.47
CA ASP A 705 -18.14 -22.19 -19.45
C ASP A 705 -16.94 -21.39 -18.91
N GLU A 706 -15.77 -21.78 -19.42
CA GLU A 706 -14.70 -20.90 -19.90
C GLU A 706 -13.86 -20.17 -18.83
N GLU A 707 -12.62 -20.64 -18.67
CA GLU A 707 -11.43 -19.95 -19.19
C GLU A 707 -11.02 -18.76 -18.32
N GLU A 708 -10.07 -19.01 -17.41
CA GLU A 708 -9.11 -17.99 -16.99
C GLU A 708 -7.72 -18.42 -17.46
N ASP A 709 -7.36 -17.99 -18.65
CA ASP A 709 -6.06 -17.44 -19.04
C ASP A 709 -6.40 -16.43 -20.15
N GLU A 710 -6.33 -15.12 -19.93
CA GLU A 710 -5.22 -14.22 -20.32
C GLU A 710 -5.59 -12.81 -19.79
N ASP A 711 -4.71 -12.09 -19.08
CA ASP A 711 -3.80 -11.05 -19.60
C ASP A 711 -4.44 -9.97 -20.51
N GLU A 712 -4.02 -8.72 -20.27
CA GLU A 712 -4.32 -7.46 -21.00
C GLU A 712 -5.69 -6.80 -20.70
N GLY A 713 -5.81 -5.50 -20.38
CA GLY A 713 -4.99 -4.36 -20.77
C GLY A 713 -5.74 -3.52 -21.81
N GLU A 714 -6.11 -2.29 -21.43
CA GLU A 714 -6.64 -1.20 -22.29
C GLU A 714 -8.13 -1.23 -22.69
N LYS A 715 -8.89 -0.25 -22.17
CA LYS A 715 -9.42 0.87 -22.99
C LYS A 715 -10.06 1.97 -22.14
N ASP A 716 -9.46 3.15 -22.25
CA ASP A 716 -10.09 4.45 -22.45
C ASP A 716 -11.31 4.80 -21.59
N ALA A 717 -11.02 5.55 -20.52
CA ALA A 717 -11.96 6.49 -19.93
C ALA A 717 -11.75 7.87 -20.57
N GLU A 718 -12.65 8.27 -21.46
CA GLU A 718 -12.84 9.68 -21.82
C GLU A 718 -14.29 10.11 -21.57
N ALA A 719 -14.37 11.22 -20.82
CA ALA A 719 -15.39 12.27 -20.83
C ALA A 719 -16.84 11.91 -20.44
N MET A 720 -17.25 12.38 -19.26
CA MET A 720 -18.39 13.29 -19.16
C MET A 720 -18.12 14.33 -18.07
N ASP A 721 -17.86 15.55 -18.53
CA ASP A 721 -18.23 16.78 -17.84
C ASP A 721 -19.76 16.77 -17.61
N GLU A 722 -20.21 17.12 -16.41
CA GLU A 722 -21.13 18.25 -16.16
C GLU A 722 -21.46 18.35 -14.65
N ASP A 723 -21.01 19.46 -14.07
CA ASP A 723 -21.63 20.32 -13.05
C ASP A 723 -21.96 19.80 -11.62
N ASP A 724 -21.12 20.18 -10.65
CA ASP A 724 -21.42 21.21 -9.61
C ASP A 724 -20.24 21.46 -8.65
#